data_AF-G2J364-F1
#
_entry.id   AF-G2J364-F1
#
_cell.length_a   1.000
_cell.length_b   1.000
_cell.length_c   1.000
_cell.angle_alpha   90.00
_cell.angle_beta   90.00
_cell.angle_gamma   90.00
#
_symmetry.space_group_name_H-M   'P 1'
#
loop_
_entity.id
_entity.type
_entity.pdbx_description
1 polymer ?
#
loop_
_entity_poly.entity_id
_entity_poly.type
_entity_poly.pdbx_seq_one_letter_code
_entity_poly.pdbx_strand_id
1 'polypeptide(L)'
;MQGKLSELIRNYSKPYRKRLTQSPSDAREYAALVDFHIKVALTLLAAYSARTAAPIKLGDTPGVGEMLSGIRLARKWRTSQDPIVVGWHEFAEEFLAEFSRNIHDGKNFKTIRDELSHGNPIPVDDKPAAAICDALRGFSDAIAYRLETQLDKFTYTTSTKSIKASCGEDVQELCPVWDFNLAQGVIGIYATFDYDGVYYLCPEIGSYRNQHPENTQAFRDGFLGKDPIARHFGQFVYEITRDIAGFSEDHSPPPYDFGEGQYAGVVFVTWTQASSQGNVYRTDQFRRGQDNRYEWLDTDSNTWVGYSSFLRRISNWGVLARRVRIELDEQERRKQVAETGTAQSSAGTKIEAVLVEETDSRDSQAGINLLSRADGACLPSKSFTTVFFVVGDAGMGKTEYLLSLARERASAIEADSTSEVPLYLFVSSAGRALSNIDDAINTSLSITRILNNQSAKALCRNGLLVLVVDGFDELLGSSGYDNPLGSLEGWFRDLRGRGVLIASARSAYYMTRYRRSLSETTDLNVEHTVAHIQPWTQENIRAFLESYGVQNADLSGLSERDWKLLAIPFFAKAFATWCISRKSSHTEQIGIFQVVVEQYLERESTKILDHNNVPILTTPDLQVLFSEFAEMMHLEGKRELEQSDLELCASAALGLNDIDKERPGLRRRLSSLCGLSAGDIIAGDSKFGFSHEVIYDCFLSLALQRRCEASVEQTYVANFFDKGTINPAVIEWFVAYNSEVARRSLETLLSQRRESPNWKKNVGTLWTALLDYAGGVPPHLSASGLEFQTISLRNGSSQVLGMQNAIVNQLLISNGAPNVDLRNTAIGYLDVDNSTTLKRLRNLTPELIQVLRSPDYYCDTTPSIRKALEDEGVIEREANAASREWLDTANYFIESLVSRPDAPIVVVTETLEADGERLGWTQRLGSAKWVAFVNRLTQCGLARWEDIVCKGPHKSRLVFQVPPADIARRIGSIAGVADFWGDH
;
A
#
# COMPACT_ATOMS: atom_id res chain seq x y z
N MET A 1 11.66 4.72 -56.06
CA MET A 1 10.79 5.54 -56.94
C MET A 1 11.64 6.64 -57.55
N GLN A 2 11.44 7.01 -58.82
CA GLN A 2 12.15 8.11 -59.47
C GLN A 2 11.19 8.88 -60.38
N GLY A 3 11.34 10.20 -60.44
CA GLY A 3 10.53 11.07 -61.30
C GLY A 3 10.96 12.53 -61.22
N LYS A 4 10.21 13.43 -61.87
CA LYS A 4 10.40 14.88 -61.71
C LYS A 4 9.77 15.37 -60.40
N LEU A 5 10.44 16.29 -59.70
CA LEU A 5 9.87 16.88 -58.48
C LEU A 5 8.61 17.71 -58.77
N SER A 6 8.56 18.40 -59.91
CA SER A 6 7.39 19.15 -60.36
C SER A 6 6.15 18.25 -60.54
N GLU A 7 6.32 17.07 -61.14
CA GLU A 7 5.24 16.09 -61.32
C GLU A 7 4.75 15.53 -59.99
N LEU A 8 5.67 15.26 -59.04
CA LEU A 8 5.33 14.82 -57.69
C LEU A 8 4.46 15.86 -56.97
N ILE A 9 4.89 17.12 -56.93
CA ILE A 9 4.15 18.20 -56.26
C ILE A 9 2.83 18.49 -56.97
N ARG A 10 2.80 18.44 -58.31
CA ARG A 10 1.56 18.56 -59.09
C ARG A 10 0.58 17.44 -58.74
N ASN A 11 1.05 16.20 -58.60
CA ASN A 11 0.21 15.09 -58.13
C ASN A 11 -0.29 15.32 -56.70
N TYR A 12 0.53 15.87 -55.81
CA TYR A 12 0.17 16.14 -54.41
C TYR A 12 -0.84 17.29 -54.27
N SER A 13 -0.89 18.20 -55.24
CA SER A 13 -1.92 19.24 -55.31
C SER A 13 -3.29 18.74 -55.83
N LYS A 14 -3.36 17.57 -56.49
CA LYS A 14 -4.60 17.05 -57.11
C LYS A 14 -5.78 16.87 -56.14
N PRO A 15 -5.60 16.33 -54.91
CA PRO A 15 -6.71 16.19 -53.96
C PRO A 15 -7.36 17.53 -53.60
N TYR A 16 -6.56 18.58 -53.42
CA TYR A 16 -7.07 19.95 -53.21
C TYR A 16 -7.84 20.44 -54.43
N ARG A 17 -7.29 20.22 -55.64
CA ARG A 17 -7.95 20.65 -56.89
C ARG A 17 -9.24 19.88 -57.21
N LYS A 18 -9.36 18.62 -56.79
CA LYS A 18 -10.59 17.80 -56.97
C LYS A 18 -11.75 18.23 -56.08
N ARG A 19 -11.49 18.95 -54.99
CA ARG A 19 -12.50 19.49 -54.06
C ARG A 19 -13.06 20.85 -54.52
N LEU A 20 -12.42 21.48 -55.51
CA LEU A 20 -12.85 22.77 -56.05
C LEU A 20 -14.09 22.58 -56.93
N THR A 21 -15.19 23.24 -56.56
CA THR A 21 -16.47 23.22 -57.29
C THR A 21 -16.64 24.42 -58.24
N GLN A 22 -15.64 25.31 -58.29
CA GLN A 22 -15.69 26.63 -58.91
C GLN A 22 -16.73 27.57 -58.27
N SER A 23 -17.11 27.28 -57.02
CA SER A 23 -18.03 28.08 -56.21
C SER A 23 -17.28 29.14 -55.41
N PRO A 24 -17.93 30.27 -55.01
CA PRO A 24 -17.36 31.21 -54.04
C PRO A 24 -16.94 30.56 -52.71
N SER A 25 -17.46 29.38 -52.37
CA SER A 25 -17.06 28.60 -51.18
C SER A 25 -15.65 27.99 -51.25
N ASP A 26 -15.03 27.96 -52.44
CA ASP A 26 -13.71 27.34 -52.65
C ASP A 26 -12.54 28.18 -52.12
N ALA A 27 -12.79 29.41 -51.66
CA ALA A 27 -11.75 30.33 -51.17
C ALA A 27 -10.85 29.70 -50.08
N ARG A 28 -11.43 28.89 -49.19
CA ARG A 28 -10.68 28.17 -48.14
C ARG A 28 -9.77 27.07 -48.71
N GLU A 29 -10.23 26.36 -49.73
CA GLU A 29 -9.44 25.31 -50.40
C GLU A 29 -8.28 25.92 -51.21
N TYR A 30 -8.47 27.08 -51.86
CA TYR A 30 -7.37 27.82 -52.49
C TYR A 30 -6.33 28.32 -51.47
N ALA A 31 -6.77 28.79 -50.29
CA ALA A 31 -5.88 29.18 -49.21
C ALA A 31 -5.07 27.98 -48.68
N ALA A 32 -5.72 26.83 -48.44
CA ALA A 32 -5.04 25.60 -48.02
C ALA A 32 -4.03 25.09 -49.07
N LEU A 33 -4.36 25.21 -50.36
CA LEU A 33 -3.45 24.86 -51.44
C LEU A 33 -2.21 25.77 -51.49
N VAL A 34 -2.38 27.06 -51.24
CA VAL A 34 -1.25 28.01 -51.13
C VAL A 34 -0.39 27.66 -49.91
N ASP A 35 -0.99 27.35 -48.75
CA ASP A 35 -0.27 26.94 -47.54
C ASP A 35 0.59 25.69 -47.78
N PHE A 36 0.05 24.72 -48.53
CA PHE A 36 0.79 23.56 -48.98
C PHE A 36 2.02 23.97 -49.83
N HIS A 37 1.85 24.83 -50.83
CA HIS A 37 2.97 25.29 -51.67
C HIS A 37 4.05 26.06 -50.86
N ILE A 38 3.65 26.87 -49.89
CA ILE A 38 4.59 27.54 -48.97
C ILE A 38 5.40 26.50 -48.18
N LYS A 39 4.74 25.46 -47.68
CA LYS A 39 5.40 24.37 -46.92
C LYS A 39 6.38 23.59 -47.79
N VAL A 40 6.03 23.30 -49.05
CA VAL A 40 6.96 22.69 -50.01
C VAL A 40 8.18 23.60 -50.24
N ALA A 41 7.96 24.90 -50.50
CA ALA A 41 9.04 25.86 -50.72
C ALA A 41 9.97 25.96 -49.50
N LEU A 42 9.41 26.08 -48.29
CA LEU A 42 10.17 26.17 -47.05
C LEU A 42 11.02 24.92 -46.80
N THR A 43 10.44 23.72 -46.91
CA THR A 43 11.16 22.47 -46.61
C THR A 43 12.30 22.22 -47.58
N LEU A 44 12.12 22.57 -48.86
CA LEU A 44 13.20 22.50 -49.85
C LEU A 44 14.30 23.53 -49.55
N LEU A 45 13.94 24.78 -49.28
CA LEU A 45 14.93 25.79 -48.87
C LEU A 45 15.65 25.35 -47.59
N ALA A 46 14.96 24.76 -46.62
CA ALA A 46 15.59 24.21 -45.42
C ALA A 46 16.61 23.11 -45.77
N ALA A 47 16.27 22.14 -46.62
CA ALA A 47 17.20 21.10 -47.07
C ALA A 47 18.47 21.69 -47.72
N TYR A 48 18.33 22.66 -48.63
CA TYR A 48 19.46 23.30 -49.30
C TYR A 48 20.23 24.28 -48.40
N SER A 49 19.61 24.80 -47.34
CA SER A 49 20.25 25.69 -46.38
C SER A 49 21.44 25.04 -45.66
N ALA A 50 21.45 23.70 -45.58
CA ALA A 50 22.56 22.93 -45.01
C ALA A 50 23.90 23.14 -45.75
N ARG A 51 23.85 23.60 -47.01
CA ARG A 51 25.04 23.96 -47.81
C ARG A 51 25.53 25.39 -47.56
N THR A 52 24.86 26.13 -46.68
CA THR A 52 25.11 27.56 -46.46
C THR A 52 25.54 27.84 -45.03
N ALA A 53 26.20 28.97 -44.79
CA ALA A 53 26.53 29.44 -43.44
C ALA A 53 25.31 29.95 -42.65
N ALA A 54 24.12 29.97 -43.24
CA ALA A 54 22.88 30.45 -42.65
C ALA A 54 21.78 29.37 -42.77
N PRO A 55 21.86 28.29 -41.96
CA PRO A 55 20.87 27.22 -42.00
C PRO A 55 19.49 27.74 -41.58
N ILE A 56 18.46 27.30 -42.30
CA ILE A 56 17.07 27.61 -41.98
C ILE A 56 16.61 26.59 -40.94
N LYS A 57 16.24 27.09 -39.77
CA LYS A 57 15.59 26.30 -38.73
C LYS A 57 14.07 26.31 -38.93
N LEU A 58 13.44 25.18 -38.66
CA LEU A 58 12.00 24.96 -38.71
C LEU A 58 11.44 25.01 -37.29
N GLY A 59 10.25 25.61 -37.14
CA GLY A 59 9.48 25.53 -35.90
C GLY A 59 8.79 24.18 -35.72
N ASP A 60 8.33 23.91 -34.50
CA ASP A 60 7.61 22.68 -34.12
C ASP A 60 6.30 22.54 -34.92
N THR A 61 5.56 23.64 -35.11
CA THR A 61 4.34 23.69 -35.92
C THR A 61 4.31 25.01 -36.71
N PRO A 62 5.02 25.09 -37.85
CA PRO A 62 5.27 26.38 -38.49
C PRO A 62 3.99 26.92 -39.15
N GLY A 63 3.47 28.02 -38.62
CA GLY A 63 2.39 28.80 -39.25
C GLY A 63 2.87 29.57 -40.47
N VAL A 64 1.98 30.11 -41.31
CA VAL A 64 2.36 30.80 -42.57
C VAL A 64 3.32 31.97 -42.35
N GLY A 65 3.12 32.77 -41.30
CA GLY A 65 4.04 33.86 -40.97
C GLY A 65 5.46 33.37 -40.65
N GLU A 66 5.57 32.25 -39.93
CA GLU A 66 6.83 31.60 -39.60
C GLU A 66 7.45 30.97 -40.86
N MET A 67 6.65 30.27 -41.67
CA MET A 67 7.12 29.67 -42.92
C MET A 67 7.67 30.73 -43.88
N LEU A 68 6.95 31.83 -44.10
CA LEU A 68 7.42 32.95 -44.93
C LEU A 68 8.68 33.62 -44.34
N SER A 69 8.78 33.69 -43.01
CA SER A 69 9.98 34.22 -42.34
C SER A 69 11.18 33.28 -42.51
N GLY A 70 10.97 31.96 -42.50
CA GLY A 70 11.97 30.97 -42.86
C GLY A 70 12.44 31.13 -44.31
N ILE A 71 11.51 31.30 -45.26
CA ILE A 71 11.83 31.56 -46.67
C ILE A 71 12.65 32.86 -46.82
N ARG A 72 12.33 33.92 -46.07
CA ARG A 72 13.11 35.19 -46.08
C ARG A 72 14.57 35.01 -45.66
N LEU A 73 14.92 33.98 -44.89
CA LEU A 73 16.32 33.74 -44.52
C LEU A 73 17.18 33.37 -45.73
N ALA A 74 16.58 32.83 -46.81
CA ALA A 74 17.28 32.58 -48.06
C ALA A 74 17.83 33.86 -48.72
N ARG A 75 17.37 35.06 -48.32
CA ARG A 75 17.97 36.35 -48.72
C ARG A 75 19.44 36.48 -48.34
N LYS A 76 19.84 35.82 -47.24
CA LYS A 76 21.22 35.83 -46.74
C LYS A 76 22.17 35.04 -47.65
N TRP A 77 21.65 34.26 -48.60
CA TRP A 77 22.46 33.44 -49.50
C TRP A 77 22.96 34.19 -50.74
N ARG A 78 22.70 35.49 -50.85
CA ARG A 78 23.12 36.34 -51.98
C ARG A 78 24.63 36.29 -52.27
N THR A 79 25.45 35.98 -51.27
CA THR A 79 26.92 35.87 -51.39
C THR A 79 27.41 34.46 -51.72
N SER A 80 26.52 33.48 -51.88
CA SER A 80 26.89 32.11 -52.24
C SER A 80 27.46 32.02 -53.66
N GLN A 81 28.50 31.21 -53.85
CA GLN A 81 29.07 30.90 -55.16
C GLN A 81 28.49 29.60 -55.76
N ASP A 82 27.68 28.86 -55.00
CA ASP A 82 27.05 27.62 -55.45
C ASP A 82 25.86 27.93 -56.37
N PRO A 83 25.90 27.54 -57.67
CA PRO A 83 24.85 27.84 -58.65
C PRO A 83 23.46 27.35 -58.24
N ILE A 84 23.37 26.25 -57.50
CA ILE A 84 22.09 25.69 -57.05
C ILE A 84 21.52 26.56 -55.91
N VAL A 85 22.37 26.98 -54.98
CA VAL A 85 21.98 27.89 -53.88
C VAL A 85 21.58 29.26 -54.42
N VAL A 86 22.29 29.77 -55.45
CA VAL A 86 21.91 31.01 -56.15
C VAL A 86 20.53 30.88 -56.79
N GLY A 87 20.26 29.77 -57.49
CA GLY A 87 18.95 29.51 -58.07
C GLY A 87 17.82 29.41 -57.02
N TRP A 88 18.09 28.86 -55.83
CA TRP A 88 17.13 28.84 -54.72
C TRP A 88 16.93 30.20 -54.06
N HIS A 89 17.97 31.03 -54.00
CA HIS A 89 17.88 32.42 -53.57
C HIS A 89 17.00 33.25 -54.50
N GLU A 90 17.23 33.16 -55.82
CA GLU A 90 16.42 33.82 -56.84
C GLU A 90 14.96 33.38 -56.77
N PHE A 91 14.71 32.07 -56.64
CA PHE A 91 13.37 31.54 -56.41
C PHE A 91 12.72 32.15 -55.15
N ALA A 92 13.43 32.20 -54.02
CA ALA A 92 12.87 32.74 -52.79
C ALA A 92 12.52 34.23 -52.91
N GLU A 93 13.32 35.03 -53.62
CA GLU A 93 13.02 36.43 -53.90
C GLU A 93 11.76 36.58 -54.77
N GLU A 94 11.66 35.84 -55.86
CA GLU A 94 10.48 35.88 -56.74
C GLU A 94 9.22 35.38 -56.01
N PHE A 95 9.35 34.32 -55.21
CA PHE A 95 8.26 33.74 -54.43
C PHE A 95 7.74 34.75 -53.40
N LEU A 96 8.64 35.38 -52.62
CA LEU A 96 8.26 36.39 -51.62
C LEU A 96 7.72 37.69 -52.24
N ALA A 97 8.19 38.07 -53.43
CA ALA A 97 7.67 39.22 -54.16
C ALA A 97 6.18 39.02 -54.51
N GLU A 98 5.78 37.81 -54.93
CA GLU A 98 4.38 37.50 -55.20
C GLU A 98 3.53 37.61 -53.92
N PHE A 99 4.00 37.10 -52.78
CA PHE A 99 3.30 37.25 -51.48
C PHE A 99 3.17 38.70 -50.99
N SER A 100 4.01 39.61 -51.47
CA SER A 100 3.99 41.02 -51.11
C SER A 100 3.00 41.84 -51.97
N ARG A 101 2.44 41.24 -53.03
CA ARG A 101 1.48 41.87 -53.92
C ARG A 101 0.09 41.93 -53.29
N ASN A 102 -0.64 43.01 -53.58
CA ASN A 102 -2.07 43.10 -53.28
C ASN A 102 -2.84 42.21 -54.25
N ILE A 103 -3.57 41.23 -53.71
CA ILE A 103 -4.31 40.26 -54.52
C ILE A 103 -5.78 40.63 -54.69
N HIS A 104 -6.37 41.34 -53.71
CA HIS A 104 -7.73 41.87 -53.81
C HIS A 104 -7.92 43.07 -52.87
N ASP A 105 -8.53 44.15 -53.36
CA ASP A 105 -8.93 45.34 -52.58
C ASP A 105 -7.87 45.88 -51.59
N GLY A 106 -6.63 46.04 -52.06
CA GLY A 106 -5.51 46.51 -51.24
C GLY A 106 -4.99 45.51 -50.18
N LYS A 107 -5.59 44.32 -50.10
CA LYS A 107 -5.18 43.24 -49.20
C LYS A 107 -4.23 42.27 -49.91
N ASN A 108 -3.21 41.82 -49.19
CA ASN A 108 -2.33 40.75 -49.62
C ASN A 108 -2.91 39.37 -49.23
N PHE A 109 -2.29 38.29 -49.70
CA PHE A 109 -2.73 36.94 -49.39
C PHE A 109 -2.86 36.68 -47.89
N LYS A 110 -1.90 37.16 -47.08
CA LYS A 110 -1.92 36.98 -45.64
C LYS A 110 -3.20 37.55 -45.03
N THR A 111 -3.52 38.80 -45.34
CA THR A 111 -4.73 39.48 -44.81
C THR A 111 -6.01 38.73 -45.19
N ILE A 112 -6.13 38.26 -46.43
CA ILE A 112 -7.33 37.53 -46.89
C ILE A 112 -7.43 36.15 -46.24
N ARG A 113 -6.31 35.43 -46.11
CA ARG A 113 -6.25 34.15 -45.40
C ARG A 113 -6.66 34.32 -43.94
N ASP A 114 -6.11 35.32 -43.26
CA ASP A 114 -6.43 35.60 -41.87
C ASP A 114 -7.94 35.86 -41.72
N GLU A 115 -8.53 36.70 -42.58
CA GLU A 115 -9.99 36.95 -42.56
C GLU A 115 -10.82 35.66 -42.73
N LEU A 116 -10.40 34.74 -43.60
CA LEU A 116 -11.08 33.46 -43.85
C LEU A 116 -10.91 32.45 -42.70
N SER A 117 -9.78 32.50 -41.99
CA SER A 117 -9.45 31.62 -40.86
C SER A 117 -10.11 32.07 -39.55
N HIS A 118 -10.34 33.37 -39.34
CA HIS A 118 -10.99 33.91 -38.13
C HIS A 118 -12.53 33.76 -38.13
N GLY A 119 -13.09 32.92 -39.00
CA GLY A 119 -14.53 32.62 -39.02
C GLY A 119 -15.42 33.73 -39.60
N ASN A 120 -14.85 34.76 -40.24
CA ASN A 120 -15.67 35.77 -40.91
C ASN A 120 -16.46 35.11 -42.04
N PRO A 121 -17.78 35.32 -42.12
CA PRO A 121 -18.58 34.81 -43.24
C PRO A 121 -18.08 35.46 -44.52
N ILE A 122 -17.84 34.64 -45.55
CA ILE A 122 -17.65 35.13 -46.92
C ILE A 122 -18.88 36.00 -47.25
N PRO A 123 -18.73 37.21 -47.83
CA PRO A 123 -19.86 38.09 -48.12
C PRO A 123 -21.00 37.32 -48.82
N VAL A 124 -22.23 37.54 -48.36
CA VAL A 124 -23.43 36.81 -48.86
C VAL A 124 -23.74 37.16 -50.33
N ASP A 125 -23.25 38.32 -50.81
CA ASP A 125 -23.36 38.69 -52.21
C ASP A 125 -22.40 37.85 -53.08
N ASP A 126 -22.94 37.18 -54.09
CA ASP A 126 -22.18 36.29 -55.00
C ASP A 126 -21.02 37.01 -55.72
N LYS A 127 -21.12 38.32 -55.98
CA LYS A 127 -20.13 39.08 -56.76
C LYS A 127 -18.83 39.35 -55.98
N PRO A 128 -18.84 39.93 -54.76
CA PRO A 128 -17.64 40.07 -53.93
C PRO A 128 -16.98 38.73 -53.59
N ALA A 129 -17.79 37.72 -53.26
CA ALA A 129 -17.30 36.39 -52.91
C ALA A 129 -16.59 35.70 -54.09
N ALA A 130 -17.18 35.78 -55.29
CA ALA A 130 -16.54 35.29 -56.52
C ALA A 130 -15.24 36.04 -56.82
N ALA A 131 -15.19 37.37 -56.62
CA ALA A 131 -13.99 38.16 -56.88
C ALA A 131 -12.81 37.82 -55.95
N ILE A 132 -13.08 37.52 -54.67
CA ILE A 132 -12.05 37.03 -53.72
C ILE A 132 -11.58 35.63 -54.12
N CYS A 133 -12.51 34.75 -54.49
CA CYS A 133 -12.19 33.39 -54.94
C CYS A 133 -11.36 33.39 -56.25
N ASP A 134 -11.71 34.22 -57.24
CA ASP A 134 -10.93 34.42 -58.47
C ASP A 134 -9.53 34.97 -58.19
N ALA A 135 -9.42 35.93 -57.27
CA ALA A 135 -8.13 36.48 -56.85
C ALA A 135 -7.24 35.43 -56.17
N LEU A 136 -7.80 34.61 -55.26
CA LEU A 136 -7.09 33.51 -54.60
C LEU A 136 -6.69 32.41 -55.58
N ARG A 137 -7.53 32.11 -56.58
CA ARG A 137 -7.20 31.17 -57.65
C ARG A 137 -6.02 31.67 -58.48
N GLY A 138 -6.10 32.90 -58.98
CA GLY A 138 -5.02 33.50 -59.77
C GLY A 138 -3.71 33.60 -58.97
N PHE A 139 -3.79 33.88 -57.68
CA PHE A 139 -2.63 33.86 -56.78
C PHE A 139 -2.07 32.45 -56.58
N SER A 140 -2.94 31.47 -56.31
CA SER A 140 -2.55 30.06 -56.15
C SER A 140 -1.86 29.52 -57.41
N ASP A 141 -2.38 29.84 -58.60
CA ASP A 141 -1.80 29.47 -59.89
C ASP A 141 -0.44 30.12 -60.11
N ALA A 142 -0.28 31.40 -59.76
CA ALA A 142 1.00 32.11 -59.84
C ALA A 142 2.07 31.48 -58.92
N ILE A 143 1.69 31.16 -57.67
CA ILE A 143 2.57 30.49 -56.71
C ILE A 143 2.94 29.08 -57.18
N ALA A 144 1.96 28.31 -57.66
CA ALA A 144 2.17 26.97 -58.21
C ALA A 144 3.11 27.03 -59.41
N TYR A 145 2.90 27.96 -60.34
CA TYR A 145 3.75 28.13 -61.53
C TYR A 145 5.20 28.42 -61.17
N ARG A 146 5.45 29.33 -60.21
CA ARG A 146 6.81 29.66 -59.74
C ARG A 146 7.49 28.45 -59.12
N LEU A 147 6.78 27.73 -58.25
CA LEU A 147 7.29 26.52 -57.61
C LEU A 147 7.58 25.42 -58.64
N GLU A 148 6.61 25.11 -59.51
CA GLU A 148 6.76 24.07 -60.54
C GLU A 148 7.90 24.39 -61.53
N THR A 149 8.06 25.65 -61.94
CA THR A 149 9.15 26.10 -62.83
C THR A 149 10.53 25.85 -62.21
N GLN A 150 10.67 26.10 -60.91
CA GLN A 150 11.92 25.81 -60.21
C GLN A 150 12.13 24.31 -60.04
N LEU A 151 11.08 23.56 -59.68
CA LEU A 151 11.13 22.11 -59.47
C LEU A 151 11.36 21.31 -60.75
N ASP A 152 10.97 21.83 -61.92
CA ASP A 152 11.17 21.18 -63.22
C ASP A 152 12.65 20.95 -63.56
N LYS A 153 13.55 21.69 -62.89
CA LYS A 153 15.01 21.51 -62.98
C LYS A 153 15.51 20.28 -62.22
N PHE A 154 14.69 19.70 -61.34
CA PHE A 154 15.08 18.65 -60.41
C PHE A 154 14.33 17.34 -60.63
N THR A 155 15.05 16.24 -60.54
CA THR A 155 14.50 14.88 -60.40
C THR A 155 14.65 14.41 -58.97
N TYR A 156 13.83 13.47 -58.52
CA TYR A 156 14.01 12.81 -57.23
C TYR A 156 14.24 11.31 -57.38
N THR A 157 14.98 10.74 -56.44
CA THR A 157 15.13 9.30 -56.27
C THR A 157 14.85 8.92 -54.81
N THR A 158 14.15 7.82 -54.59
CA THR A 158 13.89 7.27 -53.25
C THR A 158 14.63 5.96 -53.03
N SER A 159 15.23 5.83 -51.85
CA SER A 159 15.76 4.58 -51.31
C SER A 159 14.88 4.10 -50.14
N THR A 160 15.21 2.96 -49.52
CA THR A 160 14.51 2.46 -48.34
C THR A 160 14.62 3.37 -47.11
N LYS A 161 15.54 4.34 -47.11
CA LYS A 161 15.82 5.22 -45.95
C LYS A 161 15.96 6.71 -46.28
N SER A 162 15.99 7.09 -47.56
CA SER A 162 16.35 8.45 -47.97
C SER A 162 15.60 8.91 -49.22
N ILE A 163 15.38 10.22 -49.32
CA ILE A 163 14.93 10.88 -50.56
C ILE A 163 16.03 11.86 -50.98
N LYS A 164 16.41 11.79 -52.26
CA LYS A 164 17.41 12.68 -52.84
C LYS A 164 16.82 13.44 -54.02
N ALA A 165 17.09 14.74 -54.09
CA ALA A 165 16.83 15.59 -55.25
C ALA A 165 18.12 15.74 -56.06
N SER A 166 18.01 15.73 -57.39
CA SER A 166 19.15 15.83 -58.30
C SER A 166 18.89 16.83 -59.42
N CYS A 167 19.86 17.70 -59.69
CA CYS A 167 19.87 18.66 -60.80
C CYS A 167 21.21 18.58 -61.53
N GLY A 168 21.22 17.94 -62.70
CA GLY A 168 22.47 17.61 -63.39
C GLY A 168 23.29 16.60 -62.57
N GLU A 169 24.55 16.93 -62.28
CA GLU A 169 25.44 16.12 -61.42
C GLU A 169 25.25 16.40 -59.91
N ASP A 170 24.51 17.46 -59.55
CA ASP A 170 24.29 17.83 -58.15
C ASP A 170 23.23 16.93 -57.50
N VAL A 171 23.50 16.48 -56.27
CA VAL A 171 22.60 15.63 -55.49
C VAL A 171 22.47 16.17 -54.07
N GLN A 172 21.24 16.50 -53.67
CA GLN A 172 20.89 16.97 -52.33
C GLN A 172 20.00 15.96 -51.61
N GLU A 173 20.33 15.62 -50.38
CA GLU A 173 19.46 14.82 -49.51
C GLU A 173 18.33 15.70 -48.95
N LEU A 174 17.09 15.23 -49.11
CA LEU A 174 15.89 15.89 -48.60
C LEU A 174 15.46 15.36 -47.23
N CYS A 175 16.03 14.23 -46.77
CA CYS A 175 15.83 13.77 -45.40
C CYS A 175 16.64 14.66 -44.43
N PRO A 176 16.13 14.92 -43.22
CA PRO A 176 14.88 14.43 -42.62
C PRO A 176 13.69 15.38 -42.79
N VAL A 177 13.77 16.42 -43.65
CA VAL A 177 12.61 17.32 -43.85
C VAL A 177 11.54 16.70 -44.74
N TRP A 178 11.90 15.72 -45.58
CA TRP A 178 10.99 14.85 -46.32
C TRP A 178 11.29 13.38 -45.94
N ASP A 179 10.26 12.53 -45.95
CA ASP A 179 10.37 11.11 -45.57
C ASP A 179 9.76 10.19 -46.63
N PHE A 180 10.30 8.98 -46.78
CA PHE A 180 9.74 7.95 -47.64
C PHE A 180 9.15 6.84 -46.78
N ASN A 181 7.82 6.76 -46.73
CA ASN A 181 7.12 5.71 -46.01
C ASN A 181 7.18 4.41 -46.82
N LEU A 182 8.05 3.49 -46.41
CA LEU A 182 8.26 2.21 -47.09
C LEU A 182 7.01 1.34 -47.11
N ALA A 183 6.21 1.35 -46.05
CA ALA A 183 5.02 0.51 -45.91
C ALA A 183 3.92 0.88 -46.90
N GLN A 184 3.82 2.17 -47.24
CA GLN A 184 2.76 2.70 -48.11
C GLN A 184 3.29 3.18 -49.47
N GLY A 185 4.61 3.24 -49.66
CA GLY A 185 5.25 3.63 -50.91
C GLY A 185 5.10 5.11 -51.25
N VAL A 186 4.88 5.98 -50.26
CA VAL A 186 4.60 7.41 -50.45
C VAL A 186 5.68 8.32 -49.86
N ILE A 187 5.76 9.55 -50.36
CA ILE A 187 6.65 10.60 -49.84
C ILE A 187 5.84 11.53 -48.95
N GLY A 188 6.37 11.84 -47.77
CA GLY A 188 5.81 12.82 -46.85
C GLY A 188 6.66 14.08 -46.79
N ILE A 189 6.00 15.23 -46.64
CA ILE A 189 6.64 16.54 -46.46
C ILE A 189 6.45 16.97 -45.02
N TYR A 190 7.50 17.45 -44.34
CA TYR A 190 7.44 17.84 -42.92
C TYR A 190 6.21 18.68 -42.61
N ALA A 191 5.43 18.22 -41.64
CA ALA A 191 4.20 18.86 -41.19
C ALA A 191 4.41 19.56 -39.85
N THR A 192 4.78 18.78 -38.83
CA THR A 192 4.91 19.17 -37.43
C THR A 192 5.93 18.28 -36.71
N PHE A 193 6.45 18.75 -35.59
CA PHE A 193 7.33 18.03 -34.68
C PHE A 193 6.77 18.14 -33.26
N ASP A 194 6.66 17.01 -32.55
CA ASP A 194 6.24 16.97 -31.15
C ASP A 194 7.08 15.98 -30.32
N TYR A 195 6.61 15.66 -29.11
CA TYR A 195 7.27 14.71 -28.20
C TYR A 195 7.41 13.30 -28.81
N ASP A 196 6.39 12.85 -29.54
CA ASP A 196 6.35 11.54 -30.18
C ASP A 196 7.28 11.53 -31.42
N GLY A 197 7.41 12.62 -32.16
CA GLY A 197 8.47 12.74 -33.17
C GLY A 197 8.14 13.66 -34.33
N VAL A 198 8.76 13.40 -35.49
CA VAL A 198 8.53 14.18 -36.72
C VAL A 198 7.32 13.61 -37.46
N TYR A 199 6.37 14.45 -37.83
CA TYR A 199 5.21 14.09 -38.65
C TYR A 199 5.35 14.68 -40.05
N TYR A 200 4.86 13.93 -41.04
CA TYR A 200 4.88 14.31 -42.44
C TYR A 200 3.47 14.28 -43.02
N LEU A 201 3.17 15.26 -43.85
CA LEU A 201 1.94 15.35 -44.61
C LEU A 201 2.10 14.63 -45.94
N CYS A 202 1.22 13.69 -46.24
CA CYS A 202 1.04 13.12 -47.57
C CYS A 202 -0.44 13.22 -47.98
N PRO A 203 -0.76 13.84 -49.13
CA PRO A 203 -2.16 14.01 -49.56
C PRO A 203 -2.93 12.70 -49.78
N GLU A 204 -2.24 11.58 -50.00
CA GLU A 204 -2.88 10.27 -50.24
C GLU A 204 -3.32 9.56 -48.96
N ILE A 205 -2.61 9.77 -47.84
CA ILE A 205 -2.81 9.02 -46.58
C ILE A 205 -2.98 9.91 -45.34
N GLY A 206 -2.88 11.23 -45.49
CA GLY A 206 -2.90 12.19 -44.39
C GLY A 206 -1.53 12.37 -43.73
N SER A 207 -1.54 12.79 -42.47
CA SER A 207 -0.32 12.97 -41.68
C SER A 207 0.13 11.65 -41.05
N TYR A 208 1.43 11.35 -41.08
CA TYR A 208 2.00 10.15 -40.46
C TYR A 208 3.32 10.46 -39.75
N ARG A 209 3.66 9.66 -38.74
CA ARG A 209 4.88 9.79 -37.94
C ARG A 209 6.08 9.11 -38.61
N ASN A 210 7.26 9.69 -38.47
CA ASN A 210 8.51 9.09 -38.91
C ASN A 210 8.71 7.70 -38.29
N GLN A 211 9.11 6.72 -39.09
CA GLN A 211 9.37 5.34 -38.63
C GLN A 211 10.86 5.07 -38.34
N HIS A 212 11.74 6.05 -38.59
CA HIS A 212 13.19 5.96 -38.49
C HIS A 212 13.73 6.86 -37.35
N PRO A 213 14.08 6.30 -36.18
CA PRO A 213 14.63 7.06 -35.07
C PRO A 213 15.86 7.92 -35.45
N GLU A 214 16.69 7.43 -36.37
CA GLU A 214 17.85 8.15 -36.90
C GLU A 214 17.46 9.47 -37.60
N ASN A 215 16.37 9.48 -38.37
CA ASN A 215 15.89 10.67 -39.07
C ASN A 215 15.25 11.66 -38.09
N THR A 216 14.59 11.15 -37.05
CA THR A 216 14.03 11.98 -35.97
C THR A 216 15.14 12.71 -35.21
N GLN A 217 16.24 12.03 -34.91
CA GLN A 217 17.39 12.65 -34.24
C GLN A 217 18.11 13.66 -35.15
N ALA A 218 18.35 13.29 -36.42
CA ALA A 218 18.93 14.21 -37.41
C ALA A 218 18.07 15.48 -37.61
N PHE A 219 16.75 15.35 -37.53
CA PHE A 219 15.83 16.49 -37.61
C PHE A 219 16.00 17.43 -36.41
N ARG A 220 16.07 16.85 -35.19
CA ARG A 220 16.29 17.60 -33.95
C ARG A 220 17.59 18.39 -33.97
N ASP A 221 18.67 17.77 -34.39
CA ASP A 221 19.99 18.40 -34.38
C ASP A 221 20.17 19.41 -35.53
N GLY A 222 19.67 19.06 -36.71
CA GLY A 222 19.85 19.81 -37.95
C GLY A 222 18.87 20.96 -38.15
N PHE A 223 17.60 20.79 -37.76
CA PHE A 223 16.51 21.64 -38.25
C PHE A 223 15.67 22.30 -37.17
N LEU A 224 15.60 21.78 -35.94
CA LEU A 224 14.88 22.46 -34.86
C LEU A 224 15.69 23.62 -34.27
N GLY A 225 15.00 24.71 -33.94
CA GLY A 225 15.55 25.79 -33.12
C GLY A 225 15.77 25.31 -31.68
N LYS A 226 16.91 25.65 -31.06
CA LYS A 226 17.21 25.33 -29.65
C LYS A 226 16.41 26.18 -28.66
N ASP A 227 15.18 26.59 -28.99
CA ASP A 227 14.38 27.45 -28.12
C ASP A 227 13.57 26.59 -27.13
N PRO A 228 13.88 26.61 -25.82
CA PRO A 228 13.13 25.85 -24.81
C PRO A 228 11.65 26.27 -24.74
N ILE A 229 11.31 27.46 -25.24
CA ILE A 229 9.95 28.03 -25.16
C ILE A 229 8.99 27.31 -26.13
N ALA A 230 9.46 26.91 -27.32
CA ALA A 230 8.64 26.21 -28.31
C ALA A 230 8.20 24.81 -27.82
N ARG A 231 9.15 24.08 -27.20
CA ARG A 231 8.91 22.76 -26.59
C ARG A 231 7.83 22.80 -25.49
N HIS A 232 7.79 23.88 -24.71
CA HIS A 232 6.78 24.05 -23.65
C HIS A 232 5.41 24.48 -24.18
N PHE A 233 5.34 25.17 -25.32
CA PHE A 233 4.06 25.61 -25.90
C PHE A 233 3.37 24.48 -26.68
N GLY A 234 4.11 23.65 -27.40
CA GLY A 234 3.57 22.42 -28.00
C GLY A 234 3.02 21.45 -26.95
N GLN A 235 3.73 21.30 -25.83
CA GLN A 235 3.25 20.52 -24.68
C GLN A 235 1.95 21.10 -24.08
N PHE A 236 1.86 22.42 -23.94
CA PHE A 236 0.66 23.11 -23.47
C PHE A 236 -0.57 22.82 -24.35
N VAL A 237 -0.44 22.91 -25.68
CA VAL A 237 -1.52 22.60 -26.62
C VAL A 237 -1.91 21.13 -26.55
N TYR A 238 -0.93 20.22 -26.52
CA TYR A 238 -1.16 18.79 -26.40
C TYR A 238 -1.92 18.43 -25.12
N GLU A 239 -1.51 18.98 -23.97
CA GLU A 239 -2.17 18.72 -22.69
C GLU A 239 -3.62 19.21 -22.69
N ILE A 240 -3.88 20.42 -23.20
CA ILE A 240 -5.24 20.98 -23.27
C ILE A 240 -6.14 20.18 -24.21
N THR A 241 -5.70 19.91 -25.43
CA THR A 241 -6.49 19.16 -26.42
C THR A 241 -6.79 17.74 -25.93
N ARG A 242 -5.83 17.08 -25.28
CA ARG A 242 -6.05 15.77 -24.65
C ARG A 242 -7.06 15.81 -23.51
N ASP A 243 -6.97 16.81 -22.64
CA ASP A 243 -7.90 16.94 -21.51
C ASP A 243 -9.32 17.25 -22.02
N ILE A 244 -9.46 18.12 -23.03
CA ILE A 244 -10.74 18.43 -23.68
C ILE A 244 -11.31 17.21 -24.43
N ALA A 245 -10.47 16.39 -25.06
CA ALA A 245 -10.90 15.15 -25.71
C ALA A 245 -11.72 14.28 -24.76
N GLY A 246 -11.37 14.21 -23.48
CA GLY A 246 -12.12 13.47 -22.46
C GLY A 246 -13.58 13.94 -22.28
N PHE A 247 -13.89 15.19 -22.62
CA PHE A 247 -15.22 15.81 -22.51
C PHE A 247 -15.92 15.98 -23.88
N SER A 248 -15.24 15.64 -24.97
CA SER A 248 -15.79 15.65 -26.33
C SER A 248 -16.69 14.44 -26.60
N GLU A 249 -17.61 14.57 -27.56
CA GLU A 249 -18.54 13.51 -27.99
C GLU A 249 -17.84 12.27 -28.54
N ASP A 250 -16.80 12.44 -29.36
CA ASP A 250 -16.10 11.37 -30.08
C ASP A 250 -14.78 10.95 -29.39
N HIS A 251 -14.46 11.57 -28.26
CA HIS A 251 -13.20 11.40 -27.52
C HIS A 251 -11.95 11.71 -28.34
N SER A 252 -12.10 12.45 -29.45
CA SER A 252 -10.97 12.81 -30.30
C SER A 252 -10.36 14.15 -29.86
N PRO A 253 -9.04 14.35 -30.06
CA PRO A 253 -8.42 15.65 -29.83
C PRO A 253 -9.10 16.71 -30.72
N PRO A 254 -9.66 17.78 -30.12
CA PRO A 254 -10.37 18.79 -30.88
C PRO A 254 -9.41 19.61 -31.76
N PRO A 255 -9.90 20.16 -32.89
CA PRO A 255 -9.12 21.11 -33.68
C PRO A 255 -8.81 22.36 -32.86
N TYR A 256 -7.64 22.94 -33.12
CA TYR A 256 -7.18 24.17 -32.48
C TYR A 256 -6.52 25.12 -33.48
N ASP A 257 -6.61 26.42 -33.18
CA ASP A 257 -6.01 27.50 -33.97
C ASP A 257 -5.18 28.41 -33.05
N PHE A 258 -4.14 29.03 -33.61
CA PHE A 258 -3.31 30.00 -32.88
C PHE A 258 -3.77 31.43 -33.15
N GLY A 259 -3.90 32.23 -32.10
CA GLY A 259 -4.18 33.65 -32.20
C GLY A 259 -3.03 34.43 -32.82
N GLU A 260 -3.34 35.34 -33.72
CA GLU A 260 -2.39 36.29 -34.30
C GLU A 260 -2.65 37.73 -33.79
N GLY A 261 -1.67 38.63 -33.95
CA GLY A 261 -1.79 40.04 -33.59
C GLY A 261 -1.98 40.26 -32.09
N GLN A 262 -3.10 40.87 -31.70
CA GLN A 262 -3.43 41.13 -30.29
C GLN A 262 -3.71 39.85 -29.48
N TYR A 263 -3.91 38.71 -30.15
CA TYR A 263 -4.12 37.39 -29.54
C TYR A 263 -2.88 36.49 -29.66
N ALA A 264 -1.71 37.05 -29.97
CA ALA A 264 -0.47 36.28 -30.01
C ALA A 264 -0.22 35.55 -28.67
N GLY A 265 0.00 34.24 -28.73
CA GLY A 265 0.17 33.38 -27.55
C GLY A 265 -1.13 32.80 -26.97
N VAL A 266 -2.27 33.07 -27.61
CA VAL A 266 -3.58 32.46 -27.29
C VAL A 266 -3.85 31.28 -28.24
N VAL A 267 -4.43 30.21 -27.70
CA VAL A 267 -4.87 29.01 -28.42
C VAL A 267 -6.39 28.96 -28.37
N PHE A 268 -7.01 28.88 -29.54
CA PHE A 268 -8.45 28.69 -29.70
C PHE A 268 -8.72 27.20 -29.89
N VAL A 269 -9.59 26.60 -29.09
CA VAL A 269 -9.98 25.19 -29.23
C VAL A 269 -11.46 25.12 -29.50
N THR A 270 -11.83 24.53 -30.63
CA THR A 270 -13.22 24.40 -31.07
C THR A 270 -13.65 22.96 -30.94
N TRP A 271 -14.72 22.71 -30.17
CA TRP A 271 -15.10 21.36 -29.79
C TRP A 271 -16.59 21.24 -29.45
N THR A 272 -17.07 20.01 -29.44
CA THR A 272 -18.45 19.66 -29.09
C THR A 272 -18.46 19.01 -27.72
N GLN A 273 -18.97 19.72 -26.71
CA GLN A 273 -19.08 19.23 -25.35
C GLN A 273 -20.23 18.22 -25.24
N ALA A 274 -19.93 17.01 -24.79
CA ALA A 274 -20.94 16.03 -24.43
C ALA A 274 -21.61 16.46 -23.11
N SER A 275 -22.93 16.62 -23.11
CA SER A 275 -23.68 16.97 -21.90
C SER A 275 -24.97 16.14 -21.79
N SER A 276 -25.48 15.98 -20.56
CA SER A 276 -26.75 15.29 -20.33
C SER A 276 -27.98 16.01 -20.90
N GLN A 277 -27.83 17.26 -21.35
CA GLN A 277 -28.90 18.05 -22.00
C GLN A 277 -28.73 18.17 -23.53
N GLY A 278 -27.74 17.46 -24.10
CA GLY A 278 -27.41 17.52 -25.53
C GLY A 278 -26.01 18.09 -25.78
N ASN A 279 -25.52 17.90 -27.00
CA ASN A 279 -24.18 18.31 -27.39
C ASN A 279 -24.11 19.82 -27.61
N VAL A 280 -23.11 20.47 -27.01
CA VAL A 280 -22.93 21.94 -27.09
C VAL A 280 -21.67 22.24 -27.89
N TYR A 281 -21.83 22.89 -29.03
CA TYR A 281 -20.70 23.39 -29.82
C TYR A 281 -20.15 24.67 -29.19
N ARG A 282 -18.85 24.72 -28.91
CA ARG A 282 -18.19 25.85 -28.25
C ARG A 282 -16.76 26.06 -28.73
N THR A 283 -16.26 27.28 -28.56
CA THR A 283 -14.85 27.63 -28.78
C THR A 283 -14.31 28.31 -27.53
N ASP A 284 -13.25 27.75 -26.97
CA ASP A 284 -12.61 28.24 -25.75
C ASP A 284 -11.21 28.78 -26.05
N GLN A 285 -10.79 29.80 -25.30
CA GLN A 285 -9.50 30.46 -25.48
C GLN A 285 -8.58 30.15 -24.30
N PHE A 286 -7.36 29.74 -24.60
CA PHE A 286 -6.36 29.35 -23.61
C PHE A 286 -5.05 30.10 -23.83
N ARG A 287 -4.31 30.40 -22.77
CA ARG A 287 -2.95 30.93 -22.88
C ARG A 287 -2.07 30.44 -21.75
N ARG A 288 -0.78 30.75 -21.82
CA ARG A 288 0.14 30.64 -20.68
C ARG A 288 0.27 32.01 -20.01
N GLY A 289 -0.05 32.07 -18.73
CA GLY A 289 0.07 33.26 -17.89
C GLY A 289 1.52 33.60 -17.52
N GLN A 290 1.71 34.66 -16.73
CA GLN A 290 3.03 35.19 -16.34
C GLN A 290 3.90 34.18 -15.56
N ASP A 291 3.27 33.19 -14.90
CA ASP A 291 3.92 32.12 -14.13
C ASP A 291 3.95 30.77 -14.87
N ASN A 292 3.82 30.77 -16.20
CA ASN A 292 3.68 29.55 -17.02
C ASN A 292 2.42 28.69 -16.71
N ARG A 293 1.53 29.18 -15.85
CA ARG A 293 0.24 28.55 -15.53
C ARG A 293 -0.69 28.59 -16.72
N TYR A 294 -1.52 27.56 -16.85
CA TYR A 294 -2.51 27.48 -17.90
C TYR A 294 -3.71 28.34 -17.50
N GLU A 295 -4.09 29.25 -18.38
CA GLU A 295 -5.20 30.17 -18.18
C GLU A 295 -6.25 29.97 -19.26
N TRP A 296 -7.52 30.12 -18.90
CA TRP A 296 -8.68 30.08 -19.77
C TRP A 296 -9.41 31.42 -19.69
N LEU A 297 -9.88 31.94 -20.83
CA LEU A 297 -10.69 33.14 -20.86
C LEU A 297 -12.13 32.79 -20.50
N ASP A 298 -12.56 33.21 -19.31
CA ASP A 298 -13.97 33.13 -18.94
C ASP A 298 -14.75 34.20 -19.70
N THR A 299 -15.59 33.77 -20.63
CA THR A 299 -16.37 34.67 -21.51
C THR A 299 -17.41 35.50 -20.77
N ASP A 300 -17.88 35.03 -19.61
CA ASP A 300 -18.91 35.74 -18.84
C ASP A 300 -18.33 36.91 -18.06
N SER A 301 -17.16 36.73 -17.45
CA SER A 301 -16.43 37.79 -16.74
C SER A 301 -15.47 38.57 -17.64
N ASN A 302 -15.18 38.05 -18.84
CA ASN A 302 -14.14 38.55 -19.74
C ASN A 302 -12.76 38.66 -19.07
N THR A 303 -12.44 37.71 -18.18
CA THR A 303 -11.17 37.66 -17.45
C THR A 303 -10.46 36.32 -17.64
N TRP A 304 -9.13 36.36 -17.56
CA TRP A 304 -8.31 35.16 -17.58
C TRP A 304 -8.30 34.51 -16.21
N VAL A 305 -8.80 33.28 -16.14
CA VAL A 305 -8.86 32.47 -14.91
C VAL A 305 -8.01 31.21 -15.07
N GLY A 306 -7.74 30.51 -13.97
CA GLY A 306 -6.97 29.28 -14.02
C GLY A 306 -7.65 28.16 -14.81
N TYR A 307 -6.86 27.29 -15.43
CA TYR A 307 -7.36 26.12 -16.16
C TYR A 307 -8.23 25.17 -15.32
N SER A 308 -7.99 25.10 -14.00
CA SER A 308 -8.85 24.36 -13.07
C SER A 308 -10.30 24.86 -13.07
N SER A 309 -10.52 26.18 -13.19
CA SER A 309 -11.85 26.78 -13.26
C SER A 309 -12.59 26.35 -14.53
N PHE A 310 -11.88 26.25 -15.67
CA PHE A 310 -12.42 25.70 -16.91
C PHE A 310 -12.90 24.25 -16.72
N LEU A 311 -12.05 23.39 -16.17
CA LEU A 311 -12.39 21.97 -15.93
C LEU A 311 -13.57 21.80 -14.97
N ARG A 312 -13.66 22.61 -13.91
CA ARG A 312 -14.82 22.63 -12.99
C ARG A 312 -16.11 23.05 -13.72
N ARG A 313 -16.03 24.05 -14.60
CA ARG A 313 -17.19 24.53 -15.38
C ARG A 313 -17.71 23.46 -16.32
N ILE A 314 -16.85 22.82 -17.12
CA ILE A 314 -17.28 21.81 -18.10
C ILE A 314 -17.77 20.50 -17.45
N SER A 315 -17.29 20.19 -16.24
CA SER A 315 -17.73 19.02 -15.45
C SER A 315 -18.95 19.27 -14.57
N ASN A 316 -19.55 20.47 -14.59
CA ASN A 316 -20.66 20.84 -13.70
C ASN A 316 -20.36 20.52 -12.22
N TRP A 317 -19.23 21.04 -11.71
CA TRP A 317 -18.59 20.60 -10.46
C TRP A 317 -19.53 20.39 -9.26
N GLY A 318 -20.42 21.34 -8.97
CA GLY A 318 -21.39 21.20 -7.87
C GLY A 318 -22.40 20.08 -8.07
N VAL A 319 -22.88 19.85 -9.30
CA VAL A 319 -23.80 18.75 -9.62
C VAL A 319 -23.09 17.40 -9.53
N LEU A 320 -21.84 17.35 -10.01
CA LEU A 320 -21.00 16.17 -9.91
C LEU A 320 -20.77 15.78 -8.44
N ALA A 321 -20.36 16.72 -7.60
CA ALA A 321 -20.14 16.50 -6.16
C ALA A 321 -21.41 15.99 -5.47
N ARG A 322 -22.57 16.60 -5.75
CA ARG A 322 -23.86 16.15 -5.22
C ARG A 322 -24.20 14.71 -5.63
N ARG A 323 -24.00 14.34 -6.90
CA ARG A 323 -24.25 12.97 -7.39
C ARG A 323 -23.34 11.95 -6.72
N VAL A 324 -22.05 12.29 -6.57
CA VAL A 324 -21.08 11.46 -5.84
C VAL A 324 -21.49 11.29 -4.38
N ARG A 325 -21.88 12.36 -3.69
CA ARG A 325 -22.35 12.30 -2.29
C ARG A 325 -23.57 11.37 -2.12
N ILE A 326 -24.58 11.49 -2.99
CA ILE A 326 -25.79 10.66 -2.95
C ILE A 326 -25.44 9.17 -3.10
N GLU A 327 -24.52 8.83 -4.01
CA GLU A 327 -24.08 7.44 -4.17
C GLU A 327 -23.30 6.94 -2.96
N LEU A 328 -22.42 7.77 -2.38
CA LEU A 328 -21.67 7.41 -1.17
C LEU A 328 -22.61 7.13 0.02
N ASP A 329 -23.66 7.94 0.20
CA ASP A 329 -24.67 7.71 1.24
C ASP A 329 -25.40 6.38 1.02
N GLU A 330 -25.75 6.07 -0.23
CA GLU A 330 -26.43 4.82 -0.57
C GLU A 330 -25.52 3.60 -0.36
N GLN A 331 -24.21 3.71 -0.67
CA GLN A 331 -23.23 2.67 -0.37
C GLN A 331 -23.05 2.46 1.13
N GLU A 332 -22.95 3.54 1.92
CA GLU A 332 -22.89 3.48 3.38
C GLU A 332 -24.15 2.80 3.95
N ARG A 333 -25.33 3.15 3.44
CA ARG A 333 -26.60 2.53 3.84
C ARG A 333 -26.66 1.03 3.51
N ARG A 334 -26.26 0.63 2.29
CA ARG A 334 -26.22 -0.79 1.90
C ARG A 334 -25.26 -1.58 2.78
N LYS A 335 -24.09 -1.00 3.09
CA LYS A 335 -23.11 -1.61 3.99
C LYS A 335 -23.66 -1.78 5.40
N GLN A 336 -24.30 -0.76 5.96
CA GLN A 336 -24.92 -0.85 7.28
C GLN A 336 -25.97 -1.95 7.33
N VAL A 337 -26.87 -2.02 6.34
CA VAL A 337 -27.89 -3.08 6.26
C VAL A 337 -27.25 -4.47 6.16
N ALA A 338 -26.16 -4.61 5.39
CA ALA A 338 -25.44 -5.87 5.30
C ALA A 338 -24.71 -6.27 6.59
N GLU A 339 -24.22 -5.29 7.37
CA GLU A 339 -23.47 -5.53 8.61
C GLU A 339 -24.35 -5.73 9.85
N THR A 340 -25.53 -5.11 9.93
CA THR A 340 -26.36 -5.12 11.15
C THR A 340 -27.80 -5.60 10.92
N GLY A 341 -28.17 -5.97 9.69
CA GLY A 341 -29.52 -6.39 9.32
C GLY A 341 -30.60 -5.31 9.43
N THR A 342 -30.26 -4.10 9.91
CA THR A 342 -31.20 -2.99 10.11
C THR A 342 -30.58 -1.67 9.66
N ALA A 343 -31.36 -0.82 8.98
CA ALA A 343 -30.96 0.54 8.65
C ALA A 343 -31.15 1.45 9.89
N GLN A 344 -30.35 1.27 10.93
CA GLN A 344 -30.35 2.21 12.06
C GLN A 344 -29.52 3.45 11.70
N SER A 345 -30.06 4.63 12.05
CA SER A 345 -29.33 5.90 12.07
C SER A 345 -28.12 5.74 13.00
N SER A 346 -26.91 5.83 12.46
CA SER A 346 -25.65 5.85 13.20
C SER A 346 -25.64 6.98 14.24
N ALA A 347 -26.16 6.71 15.43
CA ALA A 347 -26.10 7.61 16.59
C ALA A 347 -24.83 7.39 17.42
N GLY A 348 -24.02 6.38 17.09
CA GLY A 348 -22.73 6.14 17.73
C GLY A 348 -21.68 7.16 17.27
N THR A 349 -20.82 7.58 18.19
CA THR A 349 -19.68 8.44 17.92
C THR A 349 -18.77 7.76 16.92
N LYS A 350 -18.49 8.43 15.79
CA LYS A 350 -17.56 7.92 14.78
C LYS A 350 -16.15 8.04 15.33
N ILE A 351 -15.47 6.91 15.57
CA ILE A 351 -14.04 6.93 15.93
C ILE A 351 -13.24 7.13 14.64
N GLU A 352 -12.42 8.17 14.62
CA GLU A 352 -11.48 8.38 13.51
C GLU A 352 -10.41 7.29 13.50
N ALA A 353 -10.17 6.71 12.33
CA ALA A 353 -9.10 5.76 12.15
C ALA A 353 -7.74 6.46 12.24
N VAL A 354 -6.82 5.90 13.02
CA VAL A 354 -5.45 6.39 13.12
C VAL A 354 -4.59 5.68 12.09
N LEU A 355 -3.87 6.44 11.27
CA LEU A 355 -2.94 5.94 10.28
C LEU A 355 -1.50 6.23 10.72
N VAL A 356 -0.61 5.25 10.56
CA VAL A 356 0.83 5.39 10.83
C VAL A 356 1.61 5.09 9.56
N GLU A 357 2.57 5.95 9.23
CA GLU A 357 3.42 5.75 8.04
C GLU A 357 4.42 4.63 8.26
N GLU A 358 4.57 3.78 7.26
CA GLU A 358 5.72 2.88 7.22
C GLU A 358 6.95 3.69 6.78
N THR A 359 7.84 3.99 7.73
CA THR A 359 9.15 4.61 7.44
C THR A 359 10.27 3.59 7.67
N ASP A 360 11.33 3.64 6.85
CA ASP A 360 12.51 2.77 7.01
C ASP A 360 13.28 3.02 8.32
N SER A 361 12.99 4.14 9.00
CA SER A 361 13.55 4.53 10.29
C SER A 361 12.69 4.04 11.46
N ARG A 362 13.23 3.13 12.28
CA ARG A 362 12.54 2.52 13.44
C ARG A 362 12.09 3.49 14.56
N ASP A 363 12.48 4.77 14.49
CA ASP A 363 12.34 5.73 15.61
C ASP A 363 11.26 6.83 15.41
N SER A 364 10.38 6.75 14.41
CA SER A 364 9.33 7.77 14.24
C SER A 364 8.01 7.20 13.69
N GLN A 365 7.21 6.58 14.57
CA GLN A 365 5.79 6.32 14.30
C GLN A 365 4.98 7.61 14.46
N ALA A 366 5.09 8.51 13.48
CA ALA A 366 4.25 9.70 13.43
C ALA A 366 2.89 9.35 12.80
N GLY A 367 1.79 9.78 13.44
CA GLY A 367 0.46 9.66 12.85
C GLY A 367 0.34 10.47 11.56
N ILE A 368 -0.26 9.90 10.51
CA ILE A 368 -0.52 10.58 9.25
C ILE A 368 -1.97 11.04 9.19
N ASN A 369 -2.18 12.29 8.80
CA ASN A 369 -3.46 12.74 8.26
C ASN A 369 -3.46 12.51 6.74
N LEU A 370 -4.11 11.43 6.29
CA LEU A 370 -4.13 11.06 4.86
C LEU A 370 -4.77 12.16 4.00
N LEU A 371 -5.82 12.78 4.52
CA LEU A 371 -6.56 13.84 3.84
C LEU A 371 -5.64 15.03 3.50
N SER A 372 -4.86 15.51 4.47
CA SER A 372 -3.95 16.64 4.24
C SER A 372 -2.80 16.29 3.30
N ARG A 373 -2.28 15.05 3.37
CA ARG A 373 -1.21 14.59 2.48
C ARG A 373 -1.68 14.37 1.04
N ALA A 374 -2.85 13.78 0.85
CA ALA A 374 -3.43 13.58 -0.48
C ALA A 374 -3.74 14.92 -1.15
N ASP A 375 -4.36 15.85 -0.42
CA ASP A 375 -4.60 17.21 -0.91
C ASP A 375 -3.29 17.96 -1.24
N GLY A 376 -2.28 17.87 -0.37
CA GLY A 376 -0.96 18.44 -0.62
C GLY A 376 -0.30 17.84 -1.86
N ALA A 377 -0.55 16.57 -2.15
CA ALA A 377 -0.05 15.89 -3.35
C ALA A 377 -0.78 16.29 -4.64
N CYS A 378 -1.99 16.86 -4.54
CA CYS A 378 -2.71 17.44 -5.69
C CYS A 378 -2.15 18.80 -6.13
N LEU A 379 -1.23 19.41 -5.37
CA LEU A 379 -0.64 20.70 -5.72
C LEU A 379 0.28 20.59 -6.96
N PRO A 380 0.30 21.59 -7.86
CA PRO A 380 1.01 21.53 -9.15
C PRO A 380 2.54 21.37 -9.10
N SER A 381 3.15 21.36 -7.92
CA SER A 381 4.61 21.36 -7.74
C SER A 381 5.26 19.97 -7.87
N LYS A 382 4.47 18.89 -7.89
CA LYS A 382 4.99 17.51 -7.97
C LYS A 382 5.05 17.00 -9.40
N SER A 383 6.18 16.37 -9.74
CA SER A 383 6.44 15.81 -11.07
C SER A 383 6.20 14.30 -11.16
N PHE A 384 5.56 13.69 -10.16
CA PHE A 384 5.30 12.25 -10.08
C PHE A 384 3.85 12.00 -9.67
N THR A 385 3.28 10.88 -10.13
CA THR A 385 1.96 10.42 -9.67
C THR A 385 2.11 9.90 -8.25
N THR A 386 1.29 10.38 -7.31
CA THR A 386 1.39 9.96 -5.90
C THR A 386 0.36 8.87 -5.60
N VAL A 387 0.78 7.77 -4.97
CA VAL A 387 -0.07 6.65 -4.60
C VAL A 387 -0.02 6.42 -3.09
N PHE A 388 -1.15 6.54 -2.41
CA PHE A 388 -1.27 6.20 -1.00
C PHE A 388 -1.92 4.84 -0.83
N PHE A 389 -1.20 3.91 -0.20
CA PHE A 389 -1.74 2.61 0.16
C PHE A 389 -2.19 2.60 1.61
N VAL A 390 -3.47 2.35 1.84
CA VAL A 390 -4.05 2.15 3.17
C VAL A 390 -4.09 0.65 3.46
N VAL A 391 -3.21 0.22 4.35
CA VAL A 391 -3.02 -1.19 4.71
C VAL A 391 -3.59 -1.45 6.10
N GLY A 392 -4.14 -2.63 6.28
CA GLY A 392 -4.64 -3.10 7.57
C GLY A 392 -5.36 -4.42 7.44
N ASP A 393 -5.59 -5.07 8.57
CA ASP A 393 -6.29 -6.35 8.59
C ASP A 393 -7.77 -6.23 8.20
N ALA A 394 -8.40 -7.38 7.95
CA ALA A 394 -9.83 -7.44 7.71
C ALA A 394 -10.61 -6.92 8.92
N GLY A 395 -11.62 -6.07 8.68
CA GLY A 395 -12.44 -5.52 9.76
C GLY A 395 -11.86 -4.30 10.48
N MET A 396 -10.65 -3.85 10.13
CA MET A 396 -10.01 -2.66 10.71
C MET A 396 -10.63 -1.31 10.33
N GLY A 397 -11.69 -1.29 9.49
CA GLY A 397 -12.38 -0.06 9.13
C GLY A 397 -11.85 0.67 7.90
N LYS A 398 -10.95 0.08 7.08
CA LYS A 398 -10.40 0.69 5.84
C LYS A 398 -11.48 1.27 4.93
N THR A 399 -12.46 0.45 4.54
CA THR A 399 -13.59 0.86 3.70
C THR A 399 -14.39 2.01 4.31
N GLU A 400 -14.64 1.96 5.63
CA GLU A 400 -15.42 2.99 6.33
C GLU A 400 -14.66 4.32 6.39
N TYR A 401 -13.36 4.25 6.63
CA TYR A 401 -12.48 5.39 6.60
C TYR A 401 -12.46 6.05 5.21
N LEU A 402 -12.20 5.28 4.15
CA LEU A 402 -12.15 5.80 2.78
C LEU A 402 -13.50 6.36 2.30
N LEU A 403 -14.61 5.69 2.61
CA LEU A 403 -15.96 6.19 2.34
C LEU A 403 -16.22 7.52 3.05
N SER A 404 -15.85 7.62 4.33
CA SER A 404 -16.04 8.84 5.12
C SER A 404 -15.29 10.02 4.54
N LEU A 405 -14.05 9.78 4.10
CA LEU A 405 -13.16 10.77 3.53
C LEU A 405 -13.70 11.28 2.19
N ALA A 406 -14.18 10.37 1.34
CA ALA A 406 -14.81 10.75 0.07
C ALA A 406 -16.11 11.54 0.27
N ARG A 407 -16.91 11.15 1.27
CA ARG A 407 -18.20 11.80 1.57
C ARG A 407 -18.01 13.21 2.13
N GLU A 408 -17.03 13.41 3.00
CA GLU A 408 -16.68 14.73 3.54
C GLU A 408 -16.30 15.70 2.42
N ARG A 409 -15.47 15.24 1.48
CA ARG A 409 -15.06 16.02 0.30
C ARG A 409 -16.22 16.37 -0.62
N ALA A 410 -17.06 15.39 -0.94
CA ALA A 410 -18.24 15.63 -1.77
C ALA A 410 -19.20 16.64 -1.10
N SER A 411 -19.39 16.55 0.21
CA SER A 411 -20.23 17.49 0.98
C SER A 411 -19.65 18.90 1.04
N ALA A 412 -18.33 19.04 1.22
CA ALA A 412 -17.67 20.34 1.24
C ALA A 412 -17.79 21.07 -0.11
N ILE A 413 -17.63 20.34 -1.23
CA ILE A 413 -17.76 20.89 -2.58
C ILE A 413 -19.23 21.20 -2.94
N GLU A 414 -20.18 20.40 -2.46
CA GLU A 414 -21.61 20.68 -2.65
C GLU A 414 -22.03 21.97 -1.91
N ALA A 415 -21.47 22.21 -0.71
CA ALA A 415 -21.70 23.43 0.06
C ALA A 415 -21.02 24.65 -0.57
N ASP A 416 -19.80 24.50 -1.07
CA ASP A 416 -19.04 25.53 -1.78
C ASP A 416 -18.41 24.99 -3.06
N SER A 417 -19.08 25.21 -4.19
CA SER A 417 -18.61 24.80 -5.51
C SER A 417 -17.37 25.55 -6.00
N THR A 418 -16.97 26.64 -5.32
CA THR A 418 -15.77 27.42 -5.64
C THR A 418 -14.53 26.95 -4.87
N SER A 419 -14.72 26.02 -3.94
CA SER A 419 -13.63 25.46 -3.15
C SER A 419 -12.56 24.81 -4.04
N GLU A 420 -11.29 25.07 -3.71
CA GLU A 420 -10.13 24.54 -4.43
C GLU A 420 -9.79 23.07 -4.06
N VAL A 421 -10.58 22.46 -3.17
CA VAL A 421 -10.32 21.08 -2.71
C VAL A 421 -10.67 20.05 -3.80
N PRO A 422 -9.90 18.93 -3.89
CA PRO A 422 -10.20 17.88 -4.85
C PRO A 422 -11.43 17.06 -4.45
N LEU A 423 -12.17 16.57 -5.44
CA LEU A 423 -13.24 15.59 -5.26
C LEU A 423 -12.65 14.18 -5.19
N TYR A 424 -13.19 13.33 -4.32
CA TYR A 424 -12.70 11.97 -4.14
C TYR A 424 -13.71 11.02 -4.77
N LEU A 425 -13.27 10.27 -5.79
CA LEU A 425 -14.10 9.29 -6.47
C LEU A 425 -13.86 7.92 -5.84
N PHE A 426 -14.84 7.42 -5.11
CA PHE A 426 -14.78 6.10 -4.49
C PHE A 426 -15.15 4.99 -5.48
N VAL A 427 -14.31 3.97 -5.55
CA VAL A 427 -14.45 2.78 -6.40
C VAL A 427 -14.32 1.56 -5.52
N SER A 428 -15.41 0.80 -5.41
CA SER A 428 -15.42 -0.47 -4.67
C SER A 428 -15.07 -1.64 -5.59
N SER A 429 -14.14 -2.49 -5.14
CA SER A 429 -13.84 -3.79 -5.75
C SER A 429 -14.77 -4.91 -5.29
N ALA A 430 -15.57 -4.68 -4.25
CA ALA A 430 -16.30 -5.74 -3.55
C ALA A 430 -17.27 -6.47 -4.49
N GLY A 431 -17.15 -7.80 -4.55
CA GLY A 431 -17.95 -8.65 -5.43
C GLY A 431 -17.53 -8.64 -6.91
N ARG A 432 -16.41 -8.00 -7.26
CA ARG A 432 -15.94 -7.82 -8.64
C ARG A 432 -14.63 -8.55 -8.96
N ALA A 433 -14.40 -9.70 -8.31
CA ALA A 433 -13.16 -10.50 -8.39
C ALA A 433 -12.72 -10.95 -9.81
N LEU A 434 -13.52 -10.68 -10.85
CA LEU A 434 -13.26 -11.02 -12.25
C LEU A 434 -13.18 -9.80 -13.20
N SER A 435 -13.38 -8.57 -12.72
CA SER A 435 -13.39 -7.37 -13.59
C SER A 435 -12.07 -6.59 -13.58
N ASN A 436 -11.68 -6.02 -14.72
CA ASN A 436 -10.58 -5.06 -14.84
C ASN A 436 -10.88 -3.79 -14.00
N ILE A 437 -9.85 -3.13 -13.47
CA ILE A 437 -9.95 -1.82 -12.81
C ILE A 437 -10.69 -0.78 -13.67
N ASP A 438 -10.51 -0.79 -14.99
CA ASP A 438 -11.22 0.13 -15.89
C ASP A 438 -12.74 -0.11 -15.85
N ASP A 439 -13.19 -1.36 -15.77
CA ASP A 439 -14.62 -1.69 -15.65
C ASP A 439 -15.17 -1.26 -14.29
N ALA A 440 -14.38 -1.43 -13.23
CA ALA A 440 -14.75 -1.01 -11.90
C ALA A 440 -14.94 0.51 -11.82
N ILE A 441 -14.00 1.26 -12.41
CA ILE A 441 -14.03 2.72 -12.51
C ILE A 441 -15.18 3.18 -13.41
N ASN A 442 -15.36 2.58 -14.58
CA ASN A 442 -16.47 2.91 -15.49
C ASN A 442 -17.82 2.73 -14.82
N THR A 443 -17.99 1.69 -13.99
CA THR A 443 -19.22 1.47 -13.24
C THR A 443 -19.45 2.57 -12.22
N SER A 444 -18.43 2.97 -11.44
CA SER A 444 -18.54 4.10 -10.51
C SER A 444 -18.81 5.42 -11.23
N LEU A 445 -18.20 5.64 -12.39
CA LEU A 445 -18.39 6.84 -13.20
C LEU A 445 -19.76 6.91 -13.87
N SER A 446 -20.34 5.76 -14.26
CA SER A 446 -21.67 5.69 -14.89
C SER A 446 -22.77 6.35 -14.06
N ILE A 447 -22.61 6.32 -12.73
CA ILE A 447 -23.54 6.91 -11.75
C ILE A 447 -23.51 8.44 -11.84
N THR A 448 -22.35 9.02 -12.15
CA THR A 448 -22.22 10.46 -12.34
C THR A 448 -22.98 10.94 -13.56
N ARG A 449 -23.11 10.11 -14.61
CA ARG A 449 -23.62 10.45 -15.96
C ARG A 449 -23.00 11.72 -16.59
N ILE A 450 -21.86 12.17 -16.05
CA ILE A 450 -21.16 13.39 -16.43
C ILE A 450 -19.73 13.04 -16.84
N LEU A 451 -19.11 12.12 -16.11
CA LEU A 451 -17.74 11.69 -16.34
C LEU A 451 -17.68 10.32 -17.02
N ASN A 452 -16.67 10.17 -17.85
CA ASN A 452 -16.14 8.91 -18.39
C ASN A 452 -14.67 8.73 -17.93
N ASN A 453 -14.07 7.58 -18.24
CA ASN A 453 -12.70 7.25 -17.84
C ASN A 453 -11.67 8.33 -18.27
N GLN A 454 -11.75 8.85 -19.50
CA GLN A 454 -10.81 9.87 -20.01
C GLN A 454 -10.97 11.22 -19.30
N SER A 455 -12.20 11.67 -19.07
CA SER A 455 -12.48 12.88 -18.29
C SER A 455 -12.04 12.77 -16.82
N ALA A 456 -12.18 11.59 -16.20
CA ALA A 456 -11.70 11.34 -14.84
C ALA A 456 -10.17 11.43 -14.80
N LYS A 457 -9.47 10.82 -15.76
CA LYS A 457 -8.01 10.95 -15.91
C LYS A 457 -7.56 12.41 -16.10
N ALA A 458 -8.29 13.21 -16.87
CA ALA A 458 -8.02 14.63 -17.05
C ALA A 458 -8.15 15.40 -15.73
N LEU A 459 -9.21 15.16 -14.95
CA LEU A 459 -9.39 15.79 -13.64
C LEU A 459 -8.31 15.35 -12.63
N CYS A 460 -7.90 14.07 -12.65
CA CYS A 460 -6.81 13.57 -11.81
C CYS A 460 -5.47 14.26 -12.14
N ARG A 461 -5.10 14.38 -13.42
CA ARG A 461 -3.86 15.05 -13.85
C ARG A 461 -3.77 16.51 -13.39
N ASN A 462 -4.92 17.17 -13.25
CA ASN A 462 -5.04 18.57 -12.85
C ASN A 462 -5.29 18.75 -11.34
N GLY A 463 -5.18 17.68 -10.54
CA GLY A 463 -5.33 17.76 -9.08
C GLY A 463 -6.75 18.08 -8.61
N LEU A 464 -7.76 17.93 -9.48
CA LEU A 464 -9.17 18.18 -9.15
C LEU A 464 -9.88 16.92 -8.65
N LEU A 465 -9.40 15.74 -9.05
CA LEU A 465 -9.98 14.45 -8.67
C LEU A 465 -8.92 13.55 -8.04
N VAL A 466 -9.26 12.92 -6.92
CA VAL A 466 -8.49 11.84 -6.31
C VAL A 466 -9.25 10.54 -6.53
N LEU A 467 -8.59 9.54 -7.11
CA LEU A 467 -9.19 8.22 -7.29
C LEU A 467 -8.98 7.39 -6.02
N VAL A 468 -10.06 6.90 -5.42
CA VAL A 468 -10.02 6.07 -4.21
C VAL A 468 -10.51 4.67 -4.55
N VAL A 469 -9.63 3.68 -4.51
CA VAL A 469 -9.93 2.28 -4.81
C VAL A 469 -9.93 1.47 -3.53
N ASP A 470 -11.09 0.98 -3.12
CA ASP A 470 -11.22 0.09 -1.95
C ASP A 470 -11.18 -1.37 -2.39
N GLY A 471 -10.37 -2.19 -1.68
CA GLY A 471 -10.17 -3.63 -1.93
C GLY A 471 -9.35 -3.93 -3.18
N PHE A 472 -8.26 -3.18 -3.38
CA PHE A 472 -7.42 -3.30 -4.57
C PHE A 472 -6.91 -4.74 -4.81
N ASP A 473 -6.64 -5.48 -3.74
CA ASP A 473 -6.23 -6.88 -3.77
C ASP A 473 -7.31 -7.82 -4.34
N GLU A 474 -8.59 -7.49 -4.21
CA GLU A 474 -9.70 -8.28 -4.77
C GLU A 474 -9.78 -8.16 -6.30
N LEU A 475 -9.35 -7.03 -6.87
CA LEU A 475 -9.31 -6.82 -8.32
C LEU A 475 -8.20 -7.65 -9.01
N LEU A 476 -7.19 -8.06 -8.25
CA LEU A 476 -6.06 -8.84 -8.74
C LEU A 476 -6.30 -10.35 -8.75
N GLY A 477 -7.37 -10.82 -8.09
CA GLY A 477 -7.69 -12.25 -7.94
C GLY A 477 -7.90 -13.02 -9.25
N SER A 478 -8.12 -12.34 -10.38
CA SER A 478 -8.27 -12.97 -11.70
C SER A 478 -6.95 -13.16 -12.47
N SER A 479 -5.91 -12.37 -12.15
CA SER A 479 -4.60 -12.37 -12.84
C SER A 479 -3.45 -12.96 -12.01
N GLY A 480 -3.73 -13.34 -10.76
CA GLY A 480 -2.72 -13.86 -9.83
C GLY A 480 -1.89 -12.74 -9.20
N TYR A 481 -1.32 -13.01 -8.03
CA TYR A 481 -0.42 -12.08 -7.31
C TYR A 481 0.91 -11.79 -8.05
N ASP A 482 1.08 -12.30 -9.27
CA ASP A 482 2.32 -12.26 -10.06
C ASP A 482 2.54 -10.97 -10.84
N ASN A 483 1.48 -10.18 -11.11
CA ASN A 483 1.65 -8.84 -11.68
C ASN A 483 0.72 -7.76 -11.09
N PRO A 484 0.95 -7.34 -9.83
CA PRO A 484 0.29 -6.20 -9.17
C PRO A 484 0.20 -4.92 -9.98
N LEU A 485 1.27 -4.60 -10.71
CA LEU A 485 1.45 -3.33 -11.41
C LEU A 485 0.69 -3.30 -12.74
N GLY A 486 0.51 -4.46 -13.39
CA GLY A 486 -0.10 -4.55 -14.72
C GLY A 486 -1.51 -3.96 -14.81
N SER A 487 -2.28 -4.01 -13.73
CA SER A 487 -3.64 -3.40 -13.70
C SER A 487 -3.61 -1.87 -13.59
N LEU A 488 -2.58 -1.29 -12.97
CA LEU A 488 -2.43 0.17 -12.80
C LEU A 488 -1.52 0.83 -13.84
N GLU A 489 -0.71 0.04 -14.56
CA GLU A 489 0.28 0.56 -15.51
C GLU A 489 -0.34 1.45 -16.59
N GLY A 490 -1.48 1.05 -17.17
CA GLY A 490 -2.21 1.86 -18.15
C GLY A 490 -2.65 3.21 -17.57
N TRP A 491 -3.11 3.23 -16.32
CA TRP A 491 -3.47 4.44 -15.60
C TRP A 491 -2.25 5.34 -15.32
N PHE A 492 -1.14 4.78 -14.84
CA PHE A 492 0.07 5.54 -14.58
C PHE A 492 0.66 6.15 -15.86
N ARG A 493 0.67 5.40 -16.97
CA ARG A 493 1.07 5.92 -18.30
C ARG A 493 0.17 7.06 -18.76
N ASP A 494 -1.14 6.96 -18.51
CA ASP A 494 -2.08 8.01 -18.88
C ASP A 494 -1.99 9.27 -18.00
N LEU A 495 -1.66 9.08 -16.72
CA LEU A 495 -1.46 10.14 -15.73
C LEU A 495 -0.12 10.87 -15.90
N ARG A 496 0.89 10.25 -16.56
CA ARG A 496 2.18 10.85 -16.93
C ARG A 496 2.91 11.54 -15.77
N GLY A 497 2.93 10.90 -14.61
CA GLY A 497 3.58 11.46 -13.43
C GLY A 497 2.82 12.64 -12.81
N ARG A 498 1.49 12.72 -12.99
CA ARG A 498 0.62 13.67 -12.27
C ARG A 498 -0.54 12.94 -11.61
N GLY A 499 -1.21 13.61 -10.67
CA GLY A 499 -2.41 13.09 -10.01
C GLY A 499 -2.14 12.20 -8.80
N VAL A 500 -3.23 11.88 -8.09
CA VAL A 500 -3.20 11.17 -6.81
C VAL A 500 -4.17 9.99 -6.83
N LEU A 501 -3.67 8.84 -6.37
CA LEU A 501 -4.42 7.60 -6.17
C LEU A 501 -4.38 7.21 -4.69
N ILE A 502 -5.49 6.79 -4.13
CA ILE A 502 -5.56 6.14 -2.83
C ILE A 502 -6.08 4.73 -3.06
N ALA A 503 -5.39 3.72 -2.57
CA ALA A 503 -5.79 2.32 -2.70
C ALA A 503 -5.78 1.63 -1.33
N SER A 504 -6.81 0.87 -1.00
CA SER A 504 -6.78 -0.01 0.18
C SER A 504 -6.36 -1.43 -0.19
N ALA A 505 -5.58 -2.06 0.67
CA ALA A 505 -5.17 -3.46 0.50
C ALA A 505 -5.16 -4.19 1.86
N ARG A 506 -5.26 -5.52 1.83
CA ARG A 506 -5.24 -6.35 3.05
C ARG A 506 -3.85 -6.56 3.64
N SER A 507 -2.78 -6.55 2.85
CA SER A 507 -1.43 -6.89 3.33
C SER A 507 -0.35 -5.95 2.81
N ALA A 508 0.63 -5.66 3.67
CA ALA A 508 1.87 -5.00 3.30
C ALA A 508 2.73 -5.87 2.37
N TYR A 509 2.53 -7.19 2.35
CA TYR A 509 3.20 -8.11 1.44
C TYR A 509 2.97 -7.75 -0.04
N TYR A 510 1.73 -7.37 -0.37
CA TYR A 510 1.34 -6.88 -1.69
C TYR A 510 2.20 -5.65 -2.10
N MET A 511 2.55 -4.79 -1.13
CA MET A 511 3.40 -3.62 -1.36
C MET A 511 4.82 -3.98 -1.72
N THR A 512 5.39 -5.04 -1.14
CA THR A 512 6.74 -5.49 -1.48
C THR A 512 6.82 -5.96 -2.93
N ARG A 513 5.81 -6.70 -3.43
CA ARG A 513 5.74 -7.09 -4.84
C ARG A 513 5.49 -5.89 -5.76
N TYR A 514 4.56 -5.00 -5.39
CA TYR A 514 4.32 -3.76 -6.14
C TYR A 514 5.60 -2.91 -6.26
N ARG A 515 6.33 -2.70 -5.16
CA ARG A 515 7.62 -1.98 -5.14
C ARG A 515 8.64 -2.63 -6.05
N ARG A 516 8.73 -3.96 -6.04
CA ARG A 516 9.62 -4.72 -6.92
C ARG A 516 9.25 -4.53 -8.40
N SER A 517 8.00 -4.77 -8.77
CA SER A 517 7.53 -4.59 -10.16
C SER A 517 7.70 -3.14 -10.64
N LEU A 518 7.51 -2.16 -9.75
CA LEU A 518 7.74 -0.74 -10.05
C LEU A 518 9.23 -0.46 -10.28
N SER A 519 10.12 -1.02 -9.46
CA SER A 519 11.58 -0.87 -9.63
C SER A 519 12.13 -1.52 -10.91
N GLU A 520 11.46 -2.58 -11.39
CA GLU A 520 11.80 -3.26 -12.64
C GLU A 520 11.26 -2.51 -13.88
N THR A 521 10.32 -1.56 -13.70
CA THR A 521 9.72 -0.77 -14.78
C THR A 521 10.33 0.63 -14.85
N THR A 522 11.17 0.91 -15.85
CA THR A 522 11.93 2.17 -15.93
C THR A 522 11.12 3.39 -16.40
N ASP A 523 9.93 3.17 -16.96
CA ASP A 523 9.20 4.20 -17.72
C ASP A 523 8.05 4.86 -16.94
N LEU A 524 7.88 4.51 -15.65
CA LEU A 524 6.81 5.03 -14.80
C LEU A 524 7.38 5.99 -13.73
N ASN A 525 6.77 7.17 -13.62
CA ASN A 525 7.17 8.19 -12.65
C ASN A 525 6.14 8.30 -11.52
N VAL A 526 6.27 7.42 -10.53
CA VAL A 526 5.29 7.21 -9.46
C VAL A 526 5.99 7.22 -8.09
N GLU A 527 5.44 7.97 -7.13
CA GLU A 527 5.82 7.94 -5.70
C GLU A 527 4.74 7.18 -4.93
N HIS A 528 5.11 6.26 -4.04
CA HIS A 528 4.16 5.55 -3.18
C HIS A 528 4.42 5.79 -1.69
N THR A 529 3.35 5.81 -0.91
CA THR A 529 3.37 5.90 0.57
C THR A 529 2.47 4.83 1.15
N VAL A 530 2.94 4.11 2.17
CA VAL A 530 2.15 3.08 2.87
C VAL A 530 1.74 3.59 4.24
N ALA A 531 0.44 3.56 4.51
CA ALA A 531 -0.17 4.00 5.75
C ALA A 531 -0.92 2.83 6.39
N HIS A 532 -0.51 2.45 7.60
CA HIS A 532 -1.09 1.36 8.38
C HIS A 532 -2.18 1.87 9.30
N ILE A 533 -3.38 1.33 9.15
CA ILE A 533 -4.49 1.59 10.06
C ILE A 533 -4.23 0.89 11.40
N GLN A 534 -4.35 1.62 12.50
CA GLN A 534 -4.08 1.10 13.83
C GLN A 534 -5.34 0.52 14.48
N PRO A 535 -5.20 -0.50 15.35
CA PRO A 535 -6.30 -0.98 16.19
C PRO A 535 -6.84 0.14 17.09
N TRP A 536 -8.10 0.01 17.49
CA TRP A 536 -8.67 0.94 18.47
C TRP A 536 -8.02 0.77 19.84
N THR A 537 -7.74 1.89 20.49
CA THR A 537 -7.34 1.90 21.90
C THR A 537 -8.53 1.51 22.77
N GLN A 538 -8.27 1.05 24.00
CA GLN A 538 -9.33 0.69 24.93
C GLN A 538 -10.28 1.86 25.23
N GLU A 539 -9.77 3.09 25.25
CA GLU A 539 -10.56 4.31 25.41
C GLU A 539 -11.53 4.53 24.24
N ASN A 540 -11.04 4.34 23.00
CA ASN A 540 -11.86 4.41 21.80
C ASN A 540 -12.98 3.35 21.88
N ILE A 541 -12.64 2.09 22.19
CA ILE A 541 -13.63 1.00 22.29
C ILE A 541 -14.73 1.37 23.30
N ARG A 542 -14.38 1.85 24.50
CA ARG A 542 -15.36 2.26 25.51
C ARG A 542 -16.26 3.38 24.99
N ALA A 543 -15.68 4.45 24.44
CA ALA A 543 -16.44 5.57 23.91
C ALA A 543 -17.43 5.13 22.82
N PHE A 544 -17.03 4.20 21.94
CA PHE A 544 -17.91 3.64 20.93
C PHE A 544 -19.03 2.80 21.54
N LEU A 545 -18.72 1.84 22.42
CA LEU A 545 -19.74 0.98 23.03
C LEU A 545 -20.75 1.78 23.87
N GLU A 546 -20.28 2.80 24.60
CA GLU A 546 -21.14 3.73 25.34
C GLU A 546 -22.07 4.50 24.41
N SER A 547 -21.53 5.04 23.29
CA SER A 547 -22.33 5.77 22.30
C SER A 547 -23.37 4.88 21.59
N TYR A 548 -23.11 3.56 21.55
CA TYR A 548 -24.03 2.56 21.01
C TYR A 548 -25.05 2.06 22.06
N GLY A 549 -24.99 2.55 23.30
CA GLY A 549 -25.96 2.22 24.36
C GLY A 549 -25.68 0.91 25.11
N VAL A 550 -24.45 0.38 25.03
CA VAL A 550 -23.97 -0.74 25.85
C VAL A 550 -23.78 -0.27 27.29
N GLN A 551 -24.23 -1.06 28.27
CA GLN A 551 -24.18 -0.68 29.69
C GLN A 551 -22.83 -1.09 30.32
N ASN A 552 -22.37 -0.34 31.31
CA ASN A 552 -21.13 -0.67 32.04
C ASN A 552 -21.13 -2.05 32.70
N ALA A 553 -22.32 -2.59 33.03
CA ALA A 553 -22.47 -3.94 33.57
C ALA A 553 -22.13 -5.04 32.55
N ASP A 554 -22.33 -4.79 31.25
CA ASP A 554 -21.95 -5.74 30.19
C ASP A 554 -20.43 -5.70 29.93
N LEU A 555 -19.79 -4.58 30.27
CA LEU A 555 -18.35 -4.36 30.10
C LEU A 555 -17.51 -4.90 31.27
N SER A 556 -18.09 -4.99 32.48
CA SER A 556 -17.38 -5.41 33.69
C SER A 556 -17.00 -6.90 33.69
N GLY A 557 -17.64 -7.71 32.83
CA GLY A 557 -17.34 -9.12 32.64
C GLY A 557 -16.28 -9.41 31.56
N LEU A 558 -15.77 -8.38 30.86
CA LEU A 558 -14.81 -8.56 29.77
C LEU A 558 -13.39 -8.74 30.30
N SER A 559 -12.75 -9.82 29.86
CA SER A 559 -11.33 -10.09 30.12
C SER A 559 -10.41 -9.16 29.29
N GLU A 560 -9.12 -9.04 29.66
CA GLU A 560 -8.13 -8.28 28.87
C GLU A 560 -8.08 -8.75 27.40
N ARG A 561 -8.31 -10.04 27.18
CA ARG A 561 -8.39 -10.66 25.85
C ARG A 561 -9.59 -10.16 25.05
N ASP A 562 -10.75 -10.07 25.67
CA ASP A 562 -11.95 -9.57 25.01
C ASP A 562 -11.74 -8.12 24.56
N TRP A 563 -11.06 -7.31 25.37
CA TRP A 563 -10.64 -5.96 24.98
C TRP A 563 -9.69 -5.94 23.78
N LYS A 564 -8.74 -6.88 23.68
CA LYS A 564 -7.86 -7.01 22.50
C LYS A 564 -8.64 -7.40 21.24
N LEU A 565 -9.63 -8.29 21.35
CA LEU A 565 -10.51 -8.65 20.23
C LEU A 565 -11.35 -7.44 19.79
N LEU A 566 -11.93 -6.73 20.75
CA LEU A 566 -12.75 -5.53 20.49
C LEU A 566 -11.95 -4.34 19.95
N ALA A 567 -10.62 -4.38 19.97
CA ALA A 567 -9.79 -3.38 19.29
C ALA A 567 -10.01 -3.36 17.77
N ILE A 568 -10.55 -4.44 17.21
CA ILE A 568 -10.97 -4.50 15.81
C ILE A 568 -12.39 -3.91 15.70
N PRO A 569 -12.59 -2.81 14.94
CA PRO A 569 -13.86 -2.11 14.81
C PRO A 569 -15.04 -3.01 14.44
N PHE A 570 -14.81 -3.96 13.52
CA PHE A 570 -15.83 -4.93 13.12
C PHE A 570 -16.32 -5.78 14.30
N PHE A 571 -15.42 -6.24 15.16
CA PHE A 571 -15.78 -7.05 16.33
C PHE A 571 -16.45 -6.21 17.43
N ALA A 572 -16.03 -4.96 17.61
CA ALA A 572 -16.74 -4.02 18.49
C ALA A 572 -18.20 -3.77 18.07
N LYS A 573 -18.45 -3.60 16.76
CA LYS A 573 -19.80 -3.44 16.20
C LYS A 573 -20.67 -4.69 16.38
N ALA A 574 -20.11 -5.86 16.11
CA ALA A 574 -20.79 -7.14 16.29
C ALA A 574 -21.21 -7.34 17.76
N PHE A 575 -20.29 -7.10 18.69
CA PHE A 575 -20.55 -7.18 20.12
C PHE A 575 -21.61 -6.17 20.59
N ALA A 576 -21.52 -4.91 20.15
CA ALA A 576 -22.49 -3.88 20.50
C ALA A 576 -23.92 -4.23 20.02
N THR A 577 -24.03 -4.73 18.79
CA THR A 577 -25.31 -5.19 18.22
C THR A 577 -25.90 -6.33 19.04
N TRP A 578 -25.07 -7.30 19.43
CA TRP A 578 -25.49 -8.42 20.27
C TRP A 578 -25.96 -7.99 21.66
N CYS A 579 -25.24 -7.07 22.33
CA CYS A 579 -25.66 -6.53 23.62
C CYS A 579 -27.05 -5.88 23.55
N ILE A 580 -27.37 -5.22 22.44
CA ILE A 580 -28.68 -4.59 22.22
C ILE A 580 -29.76 -5.65 21.95
N SER A 581 -29.50 -6.63 21.08
CA SER A 581 -30.48 -7.67 20.74
C SER A 581 -30.79 -8.58 21.94
N ARG A 582 -29.83 -8.77 22.85
CA ARG A 582 -30.02 -9.51 24.10
C ARG A 582 -30.97 -8.83 25.07
N LYS A 583 -31.09 -7.50 25.04
CA LYS A 583 -32.12 -6.77 25.83
C LYS A 583 -33.54 -7.23 25.46
N SER A 584 -33.74 -7.84 24.29
CA SER A 584 -35.03 -8.33 23.79
C SER A 584 -35.32 -9.81 24.10
N SER A 585 -34.31 -10.60 24.51
CA SER A 585 -34.43 -12.06 24.69
C SER A 585 -33.60 -12.58 25.87
N HIS A 586 -34.26 -13.22 26.83
CA HIS A 586 -33.60 -13.89 27.96
C HIS A 586 -33.07 -15.26 27.53
N THR A 587 -31.90 -15.30 26.92
CA THR A 587 -31.21 -16.55 26.60
C THR A 587 -29.72 -16.51 26.99
N GLU A 588 -29.18 -17.73 27.11
CA GLU A 588 -27.94 -18.18 27.75
C GLU A 588 -26.70 -17.26 27.59
N GLN A 589 -25.73 -17.42 28.51
CA GLN A 589 -24.42 -16.77 28.44
C GLN A 589 -23.61 -17.32 27.26
N ILE A 590 -23.95 -16.90 26.05
CA ILE A 590 -23.10 -17.09 24.88
C ILE A 590 -21.87 -16.18 25.07
N GLY A 591 -20.67 -16.75 24.97
CA GLY A 591 -19.43 -15.99 25.05
C GLY A 591 -19.29 -15.02 23.86
N ILE A 592 -18.73 -13.83 24.12
CA ILE A 592 -18.46 -12.77 23.12
C ILE A 592 -17.84 -13.31 21.83
N PHE A 593 -16.97 -14.29 21.97
CA PHE A 593 -16.27 -14.96 20.89
C PHE A 593 -17.21 -15.63 19.88
N GLN A 594 -18.20 -16.40 20.32
CA GLN A 594 -19.08 -17.16 19.44
C GLN A 594 -19.91 -16.20 18.57
N VAL A 595 -20.39 -15.12 19.17
CA VAL A 595 -21.11 -14.03 18.51
C VAL A 595 -20.24 -13.39 17.42
N VAL A 596 -19.00 -13.04 17.76
CA VAL A 596 -18.08 -12.36 16.86
C VAL A 596 -17.72 -13.23 15.65
N VAL A 597 -17.50 -14.53 15.88
CA VAL A 597 -17.13 -15.49 14.84
C VAL A 597 -18.30 -15.79 13.91
N GLU A 598 -19.50 -15.95 14.45
CA GLU A 598 -20.71 -16.15 13.65
C GLU A 598 -20.96 -14.96 12.72
N GLN A 599 -20.89 -13.74 13.24
CA GLN A 599 -20.97 -12.51 12.45
C GLN A 599 -19.84 -12.39 11.42
N TYR A 600 -18.63 -12.83 11.75
CA TYR A 600 -17.51 -12.88 10.80
C TYR A 600 -17.81 -13.84 9.65
N LEU A 601 -18.23 -15.07 9.94
CA LEU A 601 -18.52 -16.10 8.94
C LEU A 601 -19.72 -15.72 8.06
N GLU A 602 -20.77 -15.14 8.64
CA GLU A 602 -21.91 -14.60 7.89
C GLU A 602 -21.45 -13.56 6.86
N ARG A 603 -20.63 -12.60 7.30
CA ARG A 603 -20.04 -11.59 6.40
C ARG A 603 -19.20 -12.25 5.30
N GLU A 604 -18.33 -13.20 5.64
CA GLU A 604 -17.45 -13.84 4.66
C GLU A 604 -18.21 -14.65 3.61
N SER A 605 -19.32 -15.29 3.99
CA SER A 605 -20.18 -16.03 3.05
C SER A 605 -20.70 -15.15 1.91
N THR A 606 -20.93 -13.86 2.16
CA THR A 606 -21.47 -12.93 1.16
C THR A 606 -20.46 -12.46 0.11
N LYS A 607 -19.15 -12.71 0.30
CA LYS A 607 -18.11 -12.20 -0.60
C LYS A 607 -17.83 -13.11 -1.78
N ILE A 608 -17.97 -14.42 -1.60
CA ILE A 608 -17.68 -15.40 -2.65
C ILE A 608 -18.99 -15.84 -3.29
N LEU A 609 -19.44 -15.08 -4.29
CA LEU A 609 -20.68 -15.35 -5.02
C LEU A 609 -20.42 -16.04 -6.37
N ASP A 610 -21.26 -16.98 -6.75
CA ASP A 610 -21.27 -17.60 -8.07
C ASP A 610 -21.76 -16.60 -9.16
N HIS A 611 -21.84 -17.05 -10.40
CA HIS A 611 -22.32 -16.23 -11.52
C HIS A 611 -23.79 -15.80 -11.39
N ASN A 612 -24.55 -16.43 -10.48
CA ASN A 612 -25.95 -16.14 -10.19
C ASN A 612 -26.12 -15.29 -8.90
N ASN A 613 -25.02 -14.73 -8.35
CA ASN A 613 -24.99 -14.01 -7.08
C ASN A 613 -25.39 -14.86 -5.85
N VAL A 614 -25.19 -16.18 -5.90
CA VAL A 614 -25.43 -17.09 -4.78
C VAL A 614 -24.08 -17.42 -4.10
N PRO A 615 -23.98 -17.42 -2.76
CA PRO A 615 -22.76 -17.82 -2.06
C PRO A 615 -22.26 -19.20 -2.48
N ILE A 616 -21.00 -19.27 -2.93
CA ILE A 616 -20.32 -20.55 -3.28
C ILE A 616 -20.06 -21.36 -2.01
N LEU A 617 -19.83 -20.70 -0.88
CA LEU A 617 -19.60 -21.30 0.43
C LEU A 617 -20.63 -20.77 1.42
N THR A 618 -21.28 -21.68 2.13
CA THR A 618 -22.21 -21.34 3.22
C THR A 618 -21.44 -21.04 4.52
N THR A 619 -22.10 -20.41 5.50
CA THR A 619 -21.51 -20.18 6.84
C THR A 619 -20.98 -21.47 7.48
N PRO A 620 -21.69 -22.61 7.46
CA PRO A 620 -21.15 -23.89 7.93
C PRO A 620 -19.95 -24.37 7.12
N ASP A 621 -19.98 -24.26 5.79
CA ASP A 621 -18.85 -24.65 4.93
C ASP A 621 -17.58 -23.87 5.32
N LEU A 622 -17.70 -22.55 5.51
CA LEU A 622 -16.59 -21.68 5.90
C LEU A 622 -16.04 -22.02 7.29
N GLN A 623 -16.92 -22.31 8.26
CA GLN A 623 -16.50 -22.72 9.59
C GLN A 623 -15.67 -24.00 9.55
N VAL A 624 -16.12 -24.99 8.77
CA VAL A 624 -15.41 -26.25 8.59
C VAL A 624 -14.07 -26.00 7.91
N LEU A 625 -14.07 -25.23 6.84
CA LEU A 625 -12.89 -24.91 6.04
C LEU A 625 -11.79 -24.20 6.87
N PHE A 626 -12.14 -23.12 7.58
CA PHE A 626 -11.16 -22.39 8.40
C PHE A 626 -10.65 -23.22 9.58
N SER A 627 -11.49 -24.09 10.16
CA SER A 627 -11.04 -25.03 11.21
C SER A 627 -9.99 -25.99 10.68
N GLU A 628 -10.20 -26.56 9.48
CA GLU A 628 -9.24 -27.48 8.85
C GLU A 628 -7.93 -26.76 8.48
N PHE A 629 -7.98 -25.49 8.03
CA PHE A 629 -6.77 -24.69 7.80
C PHE A 629 -5.97 -24.46 9.09
N ALA A 630 -6.63 -24.04 10.17
CA ALA A 630 -5.97 -23.79 11.44
C ALA A 630 -5.34 -25.07 12.03
N GLU A 631 -6.03 -26.20 11.88
CA GLU A 631 -5.53 -27.51 12.28
C GLU A 631 -4.31 -27.94 11.46
N MET A 632 -4.35 -27.82 10.14
CA MET A 632 -3.21 -28.16 9.29
C MET A 632 -1.98 -27.31 9.63
N MET A 633 -2.16 -25.99 9.78
CA MET A 633 -1.11 -25.07 10.26
C MET A 633 -0.48 -25.55 11.57
N HIS A 634 -1.31 -25.93 12.55
CA HIS A 634 -0.83 -26.44 13.85
C HIS A 634 -0.03 -27.74 13.70
N LEU A 635 -0.54 -28.70 12.92
CA LEU A 635 0.08 -30.01 12.75
C LEU A 635 1.41 -29.95 11.98
N GLU A 636 1.53 -29.02 11.03
CA GLU A 636 2.78 -28.73 10.32
C GLU A 636 3.77 -27.89 11.13
N GLY A 637 3.31 -27.25 12.21
CA GLY A 637 4.12 -26.31 12.99
C GLY A 637 4.43 -25.01 12.24
N LYS A 638 3.58 -24.64 11.27
CA LYS A 638 3.71 -23.40 10.48
C LYS A 638 2.46 -22.55 10.68
N ARG A 639 2.59 -21.22 10.65
CA ARG A 639 1.45 -20.29 10.70
C ARG A 639 0.92 -19.91 9.31
N GLU A 640 1.46 -20.52 8.27
CA GLU A 640 1.15 -20.26 6.88
C GLU A 640 1.10 -21.58 6.10
N LEU A 641 0.20 -21.67 5.12
CA LEU A 641 0.00 -22.80 4.22
C LEU A 641 0.29 -22.41 2.78
N GLU A 642 0.81 -23.33 1.97
CA GLU A 642 0.96 -23.10 0.54
C GLU A 642 -0.39 -23.23 -0.18
N GLN A 643 -0.49 -22.72 -1.41
CA GLN A 643 -1.74 -22.81 -2.18
C GLN A 643 -2.19 -24.26 -2.37
N SER A 644 -1.26 -25.19 -2.63
CA SER A 644 -1.56 -26.62 -2.75
C SER A 644 -2.17 -27.20 -1.48
N ASP A 645 -1.70 -26.76 -0.31
CA ASP A 645 -2.16 -27.23 0.99
C ASP A 645 -3.57 -26.70 1.29
N LEU A 646 -3.84 -25.43 0.92
CA LEU A 646 -5.19 -24.87 0.99
C LEU A 646 -6.18 -25.62 0.11
N GLU A 647 -5.79 -25.96 -1.12
CA GLU A 647 -6.62 -26.74 -2.05
C GLU A 647 -6.90 -28.15 -1.51
N LEU A 648 -5.89 -28.77 -0.90
CA LEU A 648 -6.04 -30.09 -0.26
C LEU A 648 -6.99 -30.03 0.95
N CYS A 649 -6.78 -29.06 1.85
CA CYS A 649 -7.68 -28.82 2.99
C CYS A 649 -9.10 -28.54 2.52
N ALA A 650 -9.30 -27.70 1.50
CA ALA A 650 -10.62 -27.37 1.00
C ALA A 650 -11.34 -28.58 0.41
N SER A 651 -10.62 -29.44 -0.30
CA SER A 651 -11.17 -30.70 -0.83
C SER A 651 -11.60 -31.63 0.30
N ALA A 652 -10.75 -31.79 1.32
CA ALA A 652 -11.04 -32.63 2.48
C ALA A 652 -12.19 -32.09 3.34
N ALA A 653 -12.18 -30.79 3.64
CA ALA A 653 -13.17 -30.08 4.45
C ALA A 653 -14.58 -30.19 3.86
N LEU A 654 -14.70 -30.03 2.54
CA LEU A 654 -15.97 -30.00 1.83
C LEU A 654 -16.37 -31.37 1.24
N GLY A 655 -15.52 -32.39 1.37
CA GLY A 655 -15.77 -33.73 0.83
C GLY A 655 -15.80 -33.78 -0.71
N LEU A 656 -15.03 -32.92 -1.37
CA LEU A 656 -15.01 -32.78 -2.84
C LEU A 656 -13.89 -33.65 -3.43
N ASN A 657 -14.18 -34.35 -4.53
CA ASN A 657 -13.15 -35.09 -5.28
C ASN A 657 -12.40 -34.17 -6.26
N ASP A 658 -13.11 -33.17 -6.80
CA ASP A 658 -12.57 -32.19 -7.74
C ASP A 658 -13.25 -30.82 -7.50
N ILE A 659 -12.52 -29.90 -6.87
CA ILE A 659 -13.02 -28.57 -6.47
C ILE A 659 -13.61 -27.83 -7.68
N ASP A 660 -12.94 -27.84 -8.83
CA ASP A 660 -13.35 -27.02 -9.97
C ASP A 660 -14.56 -27.60 -10.72
N LYS A 661 -14.79 -28.93 -10.64
CA LYS A 661 -16.00 -29.55 -11.21
C LYS A 661 -17.22 -29.36 -10.32
N GLU A 662 -17.05 -29.51 -9.01
CA GLU A 662 -18.16 -29.51 -8.07
C GLU A 662 -18.53 -28.09 -7.61
N ARG A 663 -17.54 -27.19 -7.47
CA ARG A 663 -17.74 -25.76 -7.16
C ARG A 663 -16.88 -24.87 -8.08
N PRO A 664 -17.31 -24.64 -9.34
CA PRO A 664 -16.53 -23.91 -10.34
C PRO A 664 -16.06 -22.53 -9.86
N GLY A 665 -14.75 -22.28 -9.97
CA GLY A 665 -14.14 -21.00 -9.60
C GLY A 665 -13.79 -20.86 -8.11
N LEU A 666 -14.13 -21.84 -7.26
CA LEU A 666 -13.73 -21.85 -5.85
C LEU A 666 -12.21 -21.87 -5.70
N ARG A 667 -11.51 -22.73 -6.47
CA ARG A 667 -10.05 -22.89 -6.40
C ARG A 667 -9.30 -21.56 -6.54
N ARG A 668 -9.66 -20.76 -7.56
CA ARG A 668 -9.06 -19.43 -7.79
C ARG A 668 -9.40 -18.40 -6.72
N ARG A 669 -10.49 -18.63 -5.97
CA ARG A 669 -11.00 -17.73 -4.94
C ARG A 669 -10.62 -18.15 -3.52
N LEU A 670 -10.02 -19.33 -3.32
CA LEU A 670 -9.49 -19.73 -2.01
C LEU A 670 -8.43 -18.75 -1.50
N SER A 671 -7.59 -18.22 -2.40
CA SER A 671 -6.62 -17.17 -2.10
C SER A 671 -7.25 -15.79 -1.80
N SER A 672 -8.55 -15.64 -2.07
CA SER A 672 -9.34 -14.43 -1.82
C SER A 672 -10.22 -14.52 -0.55
N LEU A 673 -10.33 -15.72 0.04
CA LEU A 673 -11.06 -15.94 1.30
C LEU A 673 -10.48 -15.06 2.39
N CYS A 674 -11.33 -14.23 3.00
CA CYS A 674 -10.82 -13.34 4.03
C CYS A 674 -10.64 -14.14 5.31
N GLY A 675 -9.48 -13.96 5.89
CA GLY A 675 -8.99 -14.82 6.93
C GLY A 675 -7.54 -15.14 6.64
N LEU A 676 -7.10 -15.15 5.37
CA LEU A 676 -5.72 -15.45 5.01
C LEU A 676 -4.95 -14.19 4.53
N SER A 677 -3.84 -13.84 5.20
CA SER A 677 -2.81 -12.90 4.75
C SER A 677 -1.72 -13.66 3.99
N ALA A 678 -1.23 -13.08 2.89
CA ALA A 678 -0.13 -13.66 2.14
C ALA A 678 1.20 -13.49 2.92
N GLY A 679 1.91 -14.60 3.14
CA GLY A 679 3.21 -14.70 3.82
C GLY A 679 4.42 -14.64 2.88
N ASP A 680 5.62 -14.76 3.45
CA ASP A 680 6.90 -14.66 2.70
C ASP A 680 7.06 -15.80 1.68
N ILE A 681 7.41 -15.43 0.45
CA ILE A 681 7.71 -16.40 -0.61
C ILE A 681 9.20 -16.70 -0.61
N ILE A 682 9.52 -17.93 -0.25
CA ILE A 682 10.80 -18.55 -0.57
C ILE A 682 10.53 -19.44 -1.79
N ALA A 683 11.11 -19.10 -2.95
CA ALA A 683 11.12 -19.93 -4.17
C ALA A 683 9.85 -20.02 -5.05
N GLY A 684 8.93 -19.06 -4.99
CA GLY A 684 7.85 -18.91 -5.99
C GLY A 684 6.46 -19.36 -5.55
N ASP A 685 6.33 -20.05 -4.42
CA ASP A 685 5.03 -20.50 -3.90
C ASP A 685 4.40 -19.49 -2.94
N SER A 686 3.13 -19.15 -3.20
CA SER A 686 2.34 -18.23 -2.37
C SER A 686 1.94 -18.91 -1.07
N LYS A 687 2.28 -18.29 0.07
CA LYS A 687 1.91 -18.75 1.41
C LYS A 687 0.76 -17.92 1.97
N PHE A 688 -0.10 -18.54 2.78
CA PHE A 688 -1.33 -17.97 3.30
C PHE A 688 -1.47 -18.31 4.79
N GLY A 689 -1.51 -17.30 5.67
CA GLY A 689 -1.66 -17.45 7.13
C GLY A 689 -2.84 -16.66 7.66
N PHE A 690 -3.32 -16.86 8.89
CA PHE A 690 -4.50 -16.10 9.33
C PHE A 690 -4.21 -14.59 9.48
N SER A 691 -5.17 -13.72 9.15
CA SER A 691 -5.00 -12.26 9.24
C SER A 691 -4.85 -11.75 10.68
N HIS A 692 -5.26 -12.54 11.68
CA HIS A 692 -5.09 -12.20 13.08
C HIS A 692 -4.93 -13.47 13.91
N GLU A 693 -3.97 -13.51 14.83
CA GLU A 693 -3.68 -14.72 15.64
C GLU A 693 -4.89 -15.15 16.46
N VAL A 694 -5.73 -14.21 16.91
CA VAL A 694 -6.96 -14.54 17.65
C VAL A 694 -8.00 -15.27 16.79
N ILE A 695 -8.03 -14.99 15.47
CA ILE A 695 -8.90 -15.72 14.51
C ILE A 695 -8.29 -17.09 14.22
N TYR A 696 -6.97 -17.21 14.16
CA TYR A 696 -6.31 -18.52 14.09
C TYR A 696 -6.67 -19.39 15.31
N ASP A 697 -6.43 -18.85 16.51
CA ASP A 697 -6.72 -19.52 17.78
C ASP A 697 -8.20 -19.93 17.87
N CYS A 698 -9.09 -19.13 17.26
CA CYS A 698 -10.51 -19.37 17.22
C CYS A 698 -10.82 -20.68 16.51
N PHE A 699 -10.40 -20.74 15.25
CA PHE A 699 -10.65 -21.87 14.39
C PHE A 699 -9.87 -23.10 14.82
N LEU A 700 -8.70 -22.91 15.45
CA LEU A 700 -7.97 -24.00 16.10
C LEU A 700 -8.76 -24.60 17.27
N SER A 701 -9.42 -23.77 18.08
CA SER A 701 -10.29 -24.24 19.17
C SER A 701 -11.50 -25.00 18.63
N LEU A 702 -12.12 -24.50 17.55
CA LEU A 702 -13.24 -25.17 16.88
C LEU A 702 -12.81 -26.52 16.27
N ALA A 703 -11.63 -26.58 15.65
CA ALA A 703 -11.06 -27.83 15.17
C ALA A 703 -10.88 -28.84 16.31
N LEU A 704 -10.26 -28.40 17.43
CA LEU A 704 -10.07 -29.23 18.61
C LEU A 704 -11.39 -29.76 19.17
N GLN A 705 -12.41 -28.89 19.31
CA GLN A 705 -13.75 -29.26 19.75
C GLN A 705 -14.33 -30.37 18.86
N ARG A 706 -14.31 -30.18 17.54
CA ARG A 706 -14.85 -31.15 16.58
C ARG A 706 -14.15 -32.51 16.65
N ARG A 707 -12.82 -32.51 16.78
CA ARG A 707 -12.04 -33.76 16.88
C ARG A 707 -12.28 -34.50 18.19
N CYS A 708 -12.42 -33.78 19.30
CA CYS A 708 -12.73 -34.38 20.59
C CYS A 708 -14.18 -34.90 20.68
N GLU A 709 -15.14 -34.26 20.00
CA GLU A 709 -16.55 -34.67 20.00
C GLU A 709 -16.84 -35.86 19.07
N ALA A 710 -16.20 -35.89 17.90
CA ALA A 710 -16.42 -36.93 16.90
C ALA A 710 -15.89 -38.32 17.31
N SER A 711 -15.43 -38.51 18.55
CA SER A 711 -14.83 -39.76 19.04
C SER A 711 -13.70 -40.26 18.12
N VAL A 712 -12.91 -39.31 17.59
CA VAL A 712 -11.74 -39.59 16.74
C VAL A 712 -10.72 -40.44 17.50
N GLU A 713 -9.89 -41.21 16.78
CA GLU A 713 -8.81 -42.01 17.38
C GLU A 713 -8.04 -41.20 18.44
N GLN A 714 -7.97 -41.72 19.67
CA GLN A 714 -7.30 -41.08 20.82
C GLN A 714 -5.85 -40.69 20.52
N THR A 715 -5.22 -41.38 19.57
CA THR A 715 -3.87 -41.10 19.06
C THR A 715 -3.78 -39.74 18.36
N TYR A 716 -4.85 -39.32 17.66
CA TYR A 716 -4.90 -38.05 16.94
C TYR A 716 -4.92 -36.85 17.90
N VAL A 717 -5.85 -36.86 18.87
CA VAL A 717 -5.95 -35.82 19.90
C VAL A 717 -4.63 -35.72 20.66
N ALA A 718 -3.99 -36.86 20.93
CA ALA A 718 -2.69 -36.83 21.57
C ALA A 718 -1.59 -36.23 20.68
N ASN A 719 -1.57 -36.52 19.38
CA ASN A 719 -0.64 -35.87 18.46
C ASN A 719 -0.88 -34.36 18.37
N PHE A 720 -2.14 -33.91 18.41
CA PHE A 720 -2.49 -32.49 18.39
C PHE A 720 -1.85 -31.73 19.56
N PHE A 721 -1.92 -32.28 20.78
CA PHE A 721 -1.29 -31.65 21.96
C PHE A 721 0.24 -31.75 21.98
N ASP A 722 0.83 -32.61 21.15
CA ASP A 722 2.27 -32.88 21.14
C ASP A 722 3.06 -32.05 20.12
N LYS A 723 2.43 -31.68 19.00
CA LYS A 723 3.10 -31.09 17.82
C LYS A 723 3.64 -29.69 18.04
N GLY A 724 2.80 -28.76 18.50
CA GLY A 724 3.15 -27.34 18.65
C GLY A 724 2.66 -26.78 19.98
N THR A 725 3.22 -25.66 20.42
CA THR A 725 2.69 -24.93 21.58
C THR A 725 1.32 -24.33 21.21
N ILE A 726 0.31 -24.65 22.00
CA ILE A 726 -1.05 -24.12 21.85
C ILE A 726 -1.17 -22.87 22.73
N ASN A 727 -1.72 -21.79 22.17
CA ASN A 727 -2.02 -20.61 22.96
C ASN A 727 -3.08 -20.98 24.04
N PRO A 728 -2.88 -20.69 25.34
CA PRO A 728 -3.85 -21.02 26.40
C PRO A 728 -5.29 -20.63 26.09
N ALA A 729 -5.40 -19.53 25.37
CA ALA A 729 -6.62 -18.96 24.84
C ALA A 729 -7.50 -19.97 24.06
N VAL A 730 -6.90 -20.89 23.29
CA VAL A 730 -7.57 -21.95 22.51
C VAL A 730 -8.18 -22.99 23.45
N ILE A 731 -7.44 -23.36 24.49
CA ILE A 731 -7.82 -24.40 25.44
C ILE A 731 -8.93 -23.90 26.37
N GLU A 732 -8.85 -22.65 26.80
CA GLU A 732 -9.91 -21.98 27.56
C GLU A 732 -11.24 -22.00 26.80
N TRP A 733 -11.23 -21.71 25.50
CA TRP A 733 -12.42 -21.75 24.66
C TRP A 733 -12.98 -23.16 24.49
N PHE A 734 -12.11 -24.16 24.34
CA PHE A 734 -12.52 -25.55 24.35
C PHE A 734 -13.23 -25.95 25.66
N VAL A 735 -12.66 -25.56 26.81
CA VAL A 735 -13.25 -25.85 28.13
C VAL A 735 -14.58 -25.11 28.34
N ALA A 736 -14.65 -23.83 27.96
CA ALA A 736 -15.86 -23.03 28.10
C ALA A 736 -17.01 -23.55 27.24
N TYR A 737 -16.70 -24.08 26.05
CA TYR A 737 -17.68 -24.68 25.14
C TYR A 737 -18.24 -25.99 25.69
N ASN A 738 -17.38 -26.93 26.09
CA ASN A 738 -17.82 -28.24 26.56
C ASN A 738 -16.83 -28.84 27.59
N SER A 739 -16.98 -28.43 28.85
CA SER A 739 -16.09 -28.85 29.94
C SER A 739 -16.08 -30.36 30.18
N GLU A 740 -17.18 -31.06 29.89
CA GLU A 740 -17.26 -32.53 30.03
C GLU A 740 -16.42 -33.26 28.96
N VAL A 741 -16.45 -32.81 27.71
CA VAL A 741 -15.58 -33.33 26.65
C VAL A 741 -14.11 -33.00 26.95
N ALA A 742 -13.83 -31.79 27.44
CA ALA A 742 -12.49 -31.39 27.85
C ALA A 742 -11.94 -32.24 28.99
N ARG A 743 -12.77 -32.58 30.00
CA ARG A 743 -12.38 -33.45 31.11
C ARG A 743 -12.06 -34.88 30.64
N ARG A 744 -12.91 -35.47 29.79
CA ARG A 744 -12.64 -36.79 29.18
C ARG A 744 -11.37 -36.79 28.33
N SER A 745 -11.13 -35.70 27.60
CA SER A 745 -9.91 -35.51 26.83
C SER A 745 -8.69 -35.46 27.75
N LEU A 746 -8.74 -34.69 28.84
CA LEU A 746 -7.67 -34.63 29.84
C LEU A 746 -7.35 -36.02 30.41
N GLU A 747 -8.35 -36.81 30.81
CA GLU A 747 -8.16 -38.17 31.32
C GLU A 747 -7.44 -39.07 30.30
N THR A 748 -7.84 -38.98 29.03
CA THR A 748 -7.21 -39.72 27.93
C THR A 748 -5.76 -39.29 27.73
N LEU A 749 -5.47 -37.99 27.72
CA LEU A 749 -4.12 -37.46 27.54
C LEU A 749 -3.22 -37.87 28.72
N LEU A 750 -3.69 -37.75 29.96
CA LEU A 750 -2.94 -38.17 31.15
C LEU A 750 -2.57 -39.66 31.14
N SER A 751 -3.39 -40.51 30.52
CA SER A 751 -3.11 -41.94 30.40
C SER A 751 -1.96 -42.29 29.44
N GLN A 752 -1.73 -41.46 28.41
CA GLN A 752 -0.75 -41.75 27.36
C GLN A 752 0.68 -41.32 27.71
N ARG A 753 0.87 -40.35 28.61
CA ARG A 753 2.15 -39.79 29.09
C ARG A 753 3.24 -39.65 28.01
N ARG A 754 3.39 -38.46 27.44
CA ARG A 754 4.49 -38.11 26.52
C ARG A 754 5.52 -37.21 27.20
N GLU A 755 6.78 -37.33 26.77
CA GLU A 755 7.91 -36.58 27.33
C GLU A 755 8.16 -35.22 26.66
N SER A 756 7.48 -34.94 25.55
CA SER A 756 7.63 -33.70 24.77
C SER A 756 7.32 -32.45 25.61
N PRO A 757 8.10 -31.36 25.49
CA PRO A 757 7.86 -30.13 26.23
C PRO A 757 6.53 -29.47 25.83
N ASN A 758 6.17 -29.50 24.55
CA ASN A 758 4.89 -28.98 24.05
C ASN A 758 3.71 -29.70 24.70
N TRP A 759 3.81 -31.04 24.78
CA TRP A 759 2.80 -31.86 25.44
C TRP A 759 2.60 -31.47 26.91
N LYS A 760 3.69 -31.42 27.68
CA LYS A 760 3.66 -31.12 29.12
C LYS A 760 3.02 -29.76 29.39
N LYS A 761 3.34 -28.77 28.56
CA LYS A 761 2.78 -27.42 28.63
C LYS A 761 1.30 -27.40 28.22
N ASN A 762 0.95 -27.94 27.06
CA ASN A 762 -0.43 -27.89 26.54
C ASN A 762 -1.41 -28.65 27.44
N VAL A 763 -1.03 -29.84 27.92
CA VAL A 763 -1.86 -30.63 28.85
C VAL A 763 -1.93 -29.95 30.22
N GLY A 764 -0.84 -29.34 30.69
CA GLY A 764 -0.83 -28.51 31.90
C GLY A 764 -1.80 -27.33 31.77
N THR A 765 -1.82 -26.66 30.62
CA THR A 765 -2.77 -25.58 30.33
C THR A 765 -4.23 -26.05 30.30
N LEU A 766 -4.52 -27.22 29.72
CA LEU A 766 -5.87 -27.82 29.78
C LEU A 766 -6.30 -28.13 31.21
N TRP A 767 -5.38 -28.66 32.02
CA TRP A 767 -5.63 -28.92 33.42
C TRP A 767 -5.91 -27.61 34.19
N THR A 768 -5.13 -26.56 33.97
CA THR A 768 -5.37 -25.23 34.59
C THR A 768 -6.69 -24.62 34.13
N ALA A 769 -7.00 -24.65 32.84
CA ALA A 769 -8.26 -24.08 32.33
C ALA A 769 -9.50 -24.76 32.94
N LEU A 770 -9.44 -26.09 33.13
CA LEU A 770 -10.49 -26.83 33.84
C LEU A 770 -10.54 -26.51 35.35
N LEU A 771 -9.40 -26.30 35.99
CA LEU A 771 -9.31 -25.84 37.39
C LEU A 771 -10.02 -24.49 37.56
N ASP A 772 -9.70 -23.53 36.70
CA ASP A 772 -10.26 -22.17 36.76
C ASP A 772 -11.75 -22.18 36.47
N TYR A 773 -12.20 -22.95 35.47
CA TYR A 773 -13.62 -23.14 35.17
C TYR A 773 -14.40 -23.75 36.34
N ALA A 774 -13.78 -24.68 37.08
CA ALA A 774 -14.37 -25.30 38.27
C ALA A 774 -14.23 -24.45 39.55
N GLY A 775 -13.85 -23.17 39.44
CA GLY A 775 -13.73 -22.28 40.59
C GLY A 775 -12.59 -22.67 41.54
N GLY A 776 -11.49 -23.22 41.01
CA GLY A 776 -10.31 -23.60 41.78
C GLY A 776 -10.37 -25.00 42.41
N VAL A 777 -11.27 -25.87 41.95
CA VAL A 777 -11.31 -27.31 42.30
C VAL A 777 -10.51 -28.12 41.26
N PRO A 778 -9.50 -28.93 41.67
CA PRO A 778 -8.69 -29.70 40.73
C PRO A 778 -9.54 -30.63 39.84
N PRO A 779 -9.38 -30.60 38.51
CA PRO A 779 -10.13 -31.48 37.62
C PRO A 779 -9.66 -32.94 37.70
N HIS A 780 -8.42 -33.16 38.15
CA HIS A 780 -7.85 -34.47 38.39
C HIS A 780 -6.89 -34.41 39.59
N LEU A 781 -6.90 -35.43 40.46
CA LEU A 781 -6.12 -35.46 41.72
C LEU A 781 -4.64 -35.78 41.55
N SER A 782 -4.17 -35.92 40.30
CA SER A 782 -2.76 -36.07 39.97
C SER A 782 -2.40 -35.18 38.78
N ALA A 783 -1.32 -34.41 38.95
CA ALA A 783 -0.76 -33.48 37.99
C ALA A 783 0.75 -33.76 37.85
N SER A 784 1.09 -34.97 37.40
CA SER A 784 2.48 -35.45 37.37
C SER A 784 3.12 -35.24 35.99
N GLY A 785 4.35 -34.71 35.96
CA GLY A 785 5.13 -34.54 34.73
C GLY A 785 4.65 -33.39 33.82
N LEU A 786 3.81 -32.48 34.33
CA LEU A 786 3.22 -31.38 33.57
C LEU A 786 3.90 -30.05 33.88
N GLU A 787 3.77 -29.10 32.94
CA GLU A 787 4.27 -27.73 33.10
C GLU A 787 3.10 -26.74 33.18
N PHE A 788 3.16 -25.83 34.16
CA PHE A 788 2.09 -24.91 34.48
C PHE A 788 2.60 -23.47 34.55
N GLN A 789 1.86 -22.54 33.97
CA GLN A 789 2.15 -21.12 34.09
C GLN A 789 1.64 -20.58 35.44
N THR A 790 0.34 -20.70 35.68
CA THR A 790 -0.27 -20.29 36.95
C THR A 790 -1.24 -21.37 37.40
N ILE A 791 -1.22 -21.69 38.69
CA ILE A 791 -2.20 -22.58 39.33
C ILE A 791 -2.79 -21.82 40.51
N SER A 792 -4.11 -21.64 40.53
CA SER A 792 -4.82 -21.01 41.65
C SER A 792 -5.75 -22.01 42.34
N LEU A 793 -5.26 -22.63 43.40
CA LEU A 793 -6.04 -23.56 44.23
C LEU A 793 -6.81 -22.77 45.29
N ARG A 794 -8.14 -22.73 45.15
CA ARG A 794 -9.01 -21.99 46.08
C ARG A 794 -9.97 -22.87 46.86
N ASN A 795 -10.42 -23.96 46.25
CA ASN A 795 -11.48 -24.83 46.77
C ASN A 795 -11.07 -26.30 46.66
N GLY A 796 -11.63 -27.18 47.51
CA GLY A 796 -11.32 -28.61 47.51
C GLY A 796 -10.60 -29.12 48.76
N SER A 797 -10.79 -28.47 49.92
CA SER A 797 -10.13 -28.77 51.19
C SER A 797 -10.17 -30.22 51.70
N SER A 798 -11.06 -31.07 51.18
CA SER A 798 -11.16 -32.50 51.53
C SER A 798 -10.31 -33.43 50.65
N GLN A 799 -9.67 -32.91 49.59
CA GLN A 799 -8.92 -33.71 48.62
C GLN A 799 -7.41 -33.59 48.82
N VAL A 800 -6.67 -34.58 48.31
CA VAL A 800 -5.20 -34.56 48.23
C VAL A 800 -4.80 -34.53 46.77
N LEU A 801 -4.14 -33.46 46.34
CA LEU A 801 -3.59 -33.29 45.00
C LEU A 801 -2.13 -33.72 44.98
N GLY A 802 -1.79 -34.73 44.19
CA GLY A 802 -0.41 -35.15 43.96
C GLY A 802 0.22 -34.45 42.76
N MET A 803 1.31 -33.73 42.96
CA MET A 803 2.13 -33.15 41.89
C MET A 803 3.53 -33.73 41.95
N GLN A 804 3.90 -34.53 40.96
CA GLN A 804 5.21 -35.20 40.91
C GLN A 804 5.95 -34.84 39.63
N ASN A 805 7.24 -34.48 39.74
CA ASN A 805 8.06 -34.09 38.58
C ASN A 805 7.42 -32.97 37.73
N ALA A 806 6.65 -32.06 38.36
CA ALA A 806 5.98 -30.98 37.68
C ALA A 806 6.82 -29.68 37.73
N ILE A 807 6.54 -28.75 36.82
CA ILE A 807 7.12 -27.40 36.84
C ILE A 807 5.97 -26.40 36.92
N VAL A 808 6.00 -25.51 37.91
CA VAL A 808 4.96 -24.50 38.13
C VAL A 808 5.61 -23.13 38.24
N ASN A 809 5.32 -22.22 37.30
CA ASN A 809 5.88 -20.87 37.39
C ASN A 809 5.27 -20.10 38.57
N GLN A 810 3.95 -20.18 38.78
CA GLN A 810 3.28 -19.56 39.93
C GLN A 810 2.22 -20.50 40.53
N LEU A 811 2.37 -20.82 41.81
CA LEU A 811 1.44 -21.64 42.59
C LEU A 811 0.79 -20.78 43.68
N LEU A 812 -0.50 -20.49 43.52
CA LEU A 812 -1.32 -19.75 44.47
C LEU A 812 -2.18 -20.74 45.27
N ILE A 813 -2.06 -20.72 46.60
CA ILE A 813 -2.80 -21.60 47.50
C ILE A 813 -3.57 -20.77 48.50
N SER A 814 -4.89 -20.94 48.52
CA SER A 814 -5.76 -20.33 49.52
C SER A 814 -6.16 -21.31 50.61
N ASN A 815 -6.68 -20.83 51.74
CA ASN A 815 -7.07 -21.66 52.87
C ASN A 815 -8.19 -22.67 52.54
N GLY A 816 -8.95 -22.49 51.45
CA GLY A 816 -9.94 -23.47 50.97
C GLY A 816 -9.38 -24.58 50.06
N ALA A 817 -8.09 -24.53 49.73
CA ALA A 817 -7.42 -25.45 48.79
C ALA A 817 -7.30 -26.90 49.32
N PRO A 818 -7.17 -27.90 48.44
CA PRO A 818 -6.78 -29.27 48.81
C PRO A 818 -5.41 -29.30 49.50
N ASN A 819 -5.11 -30.42 50.17
CA ASN A 819 -3.74 -30.71 50.57
C ASN A 819 -2.92 -31.05 49.31
N VAL A 820 -1.71 -30.52 49.18
CA VAL A 820 -0.88 -30.69 47.98
C VAL A 820 0.40 -31.46 48.33
N ASP A 821 0.55 -32.66 47.77
CA ASP A 821 1.76 -33.49 47.88
C ASP A 821 2.69 -33.14 46.70
N LEU A 822 3.77 -32.41 46.98
CA LEU A 822 4.73 -31.87 46.01
C LEU A 822 6.00 -32.71 46.00
N ARG A 823 6.18 -33.64 45.06
CA ARG A 823 7.42 -34.45 44.97
C ARG A 823 8.24 -34.08 43.75
N ASN A 824 9.48 -33.64 43.97
CA ASN A 824 10.37 -33.23 42.88
C ASN A 824 9.71 -32.21 41.92
N THR A 825 8.94 -31.27 42.47
CA THR A 825 8.19 -30.26 41.72
C THR A 825 8.89 -28.92 41.85
N ALA A 826 9.29 -28.33 40.71
CA ALA A 826 9.93 -27.03 40.66
C ALA A 826 8.88 -25.92 40.69
N ILE A 827 9.05 -24.93 41.56
CA ILE A 827 8.12 -23.82 41.75
C ILE A 827 8.89 -22.50 41.62
N GLY A 828 8.48 -21.65 40.68
CA GLY A 828 9.01 -20.28 40.58
C GLY A 828 8.54 -19.45 41.76
N TYR A 829 7.24 -19.18 41.82
CA TYR A 829 6.61 -18.37 42.87
C TYR A 829 5.57 -19.20 43.62
N LEU A 830 5.77 -19.38 44.92
CA LEU A 830 4.78 -19.95 45.83
C LEU A 830 4.10 -18.82 46.60
N ASP A 831 2.82 -18.60 46.33
CA ASP A 831 2.03 -17.54 46.93
C ASP A 831 0.93 -18.15 47.81
N VAL A 832 0.92 -17.79 49.09
CA VAL A 832 -0.12 -18.22 50.05
C VAL A 832 -0.89 -17.03 50.60
N ASP A 833 -2.19 -17.22 50.87
CA ASP A 833 -3.05 -16.20 51.47
C ASP A 833 -2.76 -15.94 52.95
N ASN A 834 -2.18 -16.92 53.64
CA ASN A 834 -1.78 -16.86 55.04
C ASN A 834 -0.60 -17.83 55.27
N SER A 835 0.31 -17.50 56.18
CA SER A 835 1.41 -18.36 56.62
C SER A 835 0.94 -19.78 57.01
N THR A 836 -0.18 -19.88 57.72
CA THR A 836 -0.77 -21.16 58.13
C THR A 836 -1.25 -22.04 56.96
N THR A 837 -1.51 -21.46 55.78
CA THR A 837 -1.91 -22.20 54.57
C THR A 837 -0.78 -23.08 54.04
N LEU A 838 0.48 -22.79 54.38
CA LEU A 838 1.62 -23.64 54.03
C LEU A 838 1.50 -25.07 54.61
N LYS A 839 0.76 -25.26 55.71
CA LYS A 839 0.49 -26.59 56.32
C LYS A 839 -0.28 -27.53 55.39
N ARG A 840 -0.88 -27.01 54.32
CA ARG A 840 -1.54 -27.82 53.29
C ARG A 840 -0.53 -28.49 52.35
N LEU A 841 0.73 -28.05 52.33
CA LEU A 841 1.79 -28.63 51.51
C LEU A 841 2.45 -29.83 52.21
N ARG A 842 2.85 -30.84 51.44
CA ARG A 842 3.56 -32.03 51.91
C ARG A 842 4.68 -32.42 50.95
N ASN A 843 5.73 -33.06 51.50
CA ASN A 843 6.87 -33.62 50.77
C ASN A 843 7.64 -32.65 49.87
N LEU A 844 7.44 -31.34 50.06
CA LEU A 844 8.07 -30.30 49.25
C LEU A 844 9.59 -30.25 49.51
N THR A 845 10.34 -29.85 48.48
CA THR A 845 11.80 -29.68 48.54
C THR A 845 12.11 -28.19 48.48
N PRO A 846 12.60 -27.55 49.57
CA PRO A 846 12.83 -26.09 49.61
C PRO A 846 13.74 -25.58 48.49
N GLU A 847 14.70 -26.38 48.05
CA GLU A 847 15.67 -26.06 46.99
C GLU A 847 15.00 -25.89 45.61
N LEU A 848 13.80 -26.44 45.44
CA LEU A 848 13.03 -26.37 44.20
C LEU A 848 12.07 -25.16 44.16
N ILE A 849 12.05 -24.33 45.20
CA ILE A 849 11.23 -23.11 45.28
C ILE A 849 12.15 -21.90 45.08
N GLN A 850 11.87 -21.05 44.09
CA GLN A 850 12.67 -19.84 43.87
C GLN A 850 12.23 -18.69 44.80
N VAL A 851 10.92 -18.49 44.96
CA VAL A 851 10.36 -17.41 45.79
C VAL A 851 9.12 -17.92 46.55
N LEU A 852 9.03 -17.57 47.84
CA LEU A 852 7.86 -17.78 48.70
C LEU A 852 7.32 -16.42 49.16
N ARG A 853 6.01 -16.18 48.95
CA ARG A 853 5.30 -14.97 49.37
C ARG A 853 4.08 -15.31 50.21
N SER A 854 3.97 -14.60 51.32
CA SER A 854 2.81 -14.54 52.22
C SER A 854 2.56 -13.06 52.55
N PRO A 855 1.37 -12.64 53.00
CA PRO A 855 1.17 -11.28 53.52
C PRO A 855 2.19 -10.89 54.61
N ASP A 856 2.73 -11.88 55.33
CA ASP A 856 3.60 -11.68 56.49
C ASP A 856 5.11 -11.67 56.14
N TYR A 857 5.53 -12.24 55.00
CA TYR A 857 6.95 -12.34 54.64
C TYR A 857 7.19 -12.63 53.16
N TYR A 858 8.37 -12.20 52.69
CA TYR A 858 8.90 -12.43 51.35
C TYR A 858 10.24 -13.16 51.47
N CYS A 859 10.36 -14.32 50.85
CA CYS A 859 11.57 -15.14 50.90
C CYS A 859 12.02 -15.49 49.48
N ASP A 860 13.25 -15.10 49.12
CA ASP A 860 13.86 -15.27 47.80
C ASP A 860 15.19 -16.05 47.87
N THR A 861 15.52 -16.64 49.01
CA THR A 861 16.71 -17.46 49.21
C THR A 861 16.31 -18.80 49.81
N THR A 862 16.98 -19.89 49.42
CA THR A 862 16.71 -21.23 49.95
C THR A 862 16.72 -21.29 51.50
N PRO A 863 17.66 -20.62 52.21
CA PRO A 863 17.64 -20.61 53.68
C PRO A 863 16.42 -19.88 54.27
N SER A 864 16.01 -18.74 53.69
CA SER A 864 14.84 -18.01 54.18
C SER A 864 13.53 -18.75 53.90
N ILE A 865 13.43 -19.39 52.73
CA ILE A 865 12.29 -20.26 52.37
C ILE A 865 12.21 -21.46 53.32
N ARG A 866 13.33 -22.17 53.53
CA ARG A 866 13.41 -23.30 54.47
C ARG A 866 13.00 -22.91 55.87
N LYS A 867 13.53 -21.81 56.39
CA LYS A 867 13.17 -21.29 57.72
C LYS A 867 11.67 -21.02 57.84
N ALA A 868 11.06 -20.36 56.85
CA ALA A 868 9.63 -20.09 56.85
C ALA A 868 8.79 -21.38 56.85
N LEU A 869 9.24 -22.42 56.14
CA LEU A 869 8.58 -23.72 56.10
C LEU A 869 8.76 -24.53 57.40
N GLU A 870 9.93 -24.44 58.04
CA GLU A 870 10.21 -25.04 59.35
C GLU A 870 9.40 -24.37 60.47
N ASP A 871 9.30 -23.04 60.44
CA ASP A 871 8.56 -22.26 61.44
C ASP A 871 7.05 -22.58 61.39
N GLU A 872 6.51 -22.87 60.20
CA GLU A 872 5.13 -23.33 60.02
C GLU A 872 4.95 -24.85 60.20
N GLY A 873 6.02 -25.60 60.46
CA GLY A 873 5.98 -27.05 60.71
C GLY A 873 5.65 -27.89 59.48
N VAL A 874 5.94 -27.37 58.28
CA VAL A 874 5.72 -28.07 57.00
C VAL A 874 6.85 -29.07 56.70
N ILE A 875 8.06 -28.74 57.16
CA ILE A 875 9.26 -29.58 57.10
C ILE A 875 9.88 -29.69 58.50
N GLU A 876 10.62 -30.78 58.75
CA GLU A 876 11.27 -30.99 60.05
C GLU A 876 12.43 -30.00 60.26
N ARG A 877 12.53 -29.40 61.45
CA ARG A 877 13.69 -28.61 61.86
C ARG A 877 14.93 -29.50 61.95
N GLU A 878 15.93 -29.23 61.12
CA GLU A 878 17.17 -30.01 61.12
C GLU A 878 18.12 -29.59 62.27
N ALA A 879 18.68 -30.57 62.97
CA ALA A 879 19.42 -30.39 64.23
C ALA A 879 20.80 -29.69 64.11
N ASN A 880 21.34 -29.51 62.90
CA ASN A 880 22.66 -28.91 62.62
C ASN A 880 22.56 -27.54 61.91
N ALA A 881 21.72 -26.65 62.41
CA ALA A 881 21.46 -25.34 61.79
C ALA A 881 22.72 -24.45 61.67
N ALA A 882 23.65 -24.50 62.63
CA ALA A 882 24.83 -23.62 62.64
C ALA A 882 25.88 -24.00 61.57
N SER A 883 26.18 -25.28 61.41
CA SER A 883 27.15 -25.76 60.41
C SER A 883 26.60 -25.57 58.98
N ARG A 884 25.28 -25.77 58.79
CA ARG A 884 24.62 -25.43 57.52
C ARG A 884 24.54 -23.93 57.26
N GLU A 885 24.32 -23.11 58.28
CA GLU A 885 24.28 -21.65 58.12
C GLU A 885 25.61 -21.12 57.58
N TRP A 886 26.75 -21.66 58.04
CA TRP A 886 28.05 -21.36 57.45
C TRP A 886 28.14 -21.84 56.00
N LEU A 887 27.77 -23.09 55.72
CA LEU A 887 27.82 -23.65 54.37
C LEU A 887 26.96 -22.87 53.38
N ASP A 888 25.75 -22.48 53.77
CA ASP A 888 24.81 -21.71 52.95
C ASP A 888 25.33 -20.28 52.73
N THR A 889 25.88 -19.66 53.79
CA THR A 889 26.53 -18.34 53.68
C THR A 889 27.73 -18.39 52.74
N ALA A 890 28.57 -19.42 52.86
CA ALA A 890 29.74 -19.62 52.02
C ALA A 890 29.35 -19.93 50.56
N ASN A 891 28.36 -20.79 50.34
CA ASN A 891 27.83 -21.10 49.01
C ASN A 891 27.30 -19.84 48.31
N TYR A 892 26.46 -19.05 49.00
CA TYR A 892 25.90 -17.81 48.44
C TYR A 892 26.98 -16.84 47.96
N PHE A 893 27.99 -16.57 48.81
CA PHE A 893 29.06 -15.64 48.44
C PHE A 893 29.98 -16.22 47.36
N ILE A 894 30.29 -17.51 47.39
CA ILE A 894 31.10 -18.16 46.33
C ILE A 894 30.39 -18.17 44.98
N GLU A 895 29.10 -18.47 44.91
CA GLU A 895 28.32 -18.40 43.66
C GLU A 895 28.25 -16.97 43.11
N SER A 896 28.08 -15.98 43.99
CA SER A 896 28.12 -14.56 43.64
C SER A 896 29.48 -14.12 43.09
N LEU A 897 30.57 -14.78 43.51
CA LEU A 897 31.91 -14.56 42.99
C LEU A 897 32.15 -15.28 41.65
N VAL A 898 31.69 -16.53 41.52
CA VAL A 898 31.83 -17.32 40.28
C VAL A 898 31.06 -16.70 39.12
N SER A 899 29.88 -16.14 39.39
CA SER A 899 29.10 -15.41 38.38
C SER A 899 29.72 -14.08 37.94
N ARG A 900 30.76 -13.59 38.63
CA ARG A 900 31.39 -12.27 38.39
C ARG A 900 32.93 -12.33 38.47
N PRO A 901 33.60 -13.12 37.61
CA PRO A 901 35.04 -13.37 37.72
C PRO A 901 35.92 -12.11 37.54
N ASP A 902 35.42 -11.09 36.82
CA ASP A 902 36.19 -9.89 36.47
C ASP A 902 35.96 -8.68 37.40
N ALA A 903 35.13 -8.83 38.44
CA ALA A 903 34.83 -7.73 39.36
C ALA A 903 35.87 -7.66 40.49
N PRO A 904 36.71 -6.60 40.57
CA PRO A 904 37.64 -6.46 41.68
C PRO A 904 36.86 -6.18 42.99
N ILE A 905 37.14 -6.97 44.02
CA ILE A 905 36.56 -6.78 45.35
C ILE A 905 37.46 -5.82 46.12
N VAL A 906 37.02 -4.57 46.23
CA VAL A 906 37.70 -3.52 46.98
C VAL A 906 36.87 -3.20 48.22
N VAL A 907 37.51 -3.23 49.38
CA VAL A 907 36.88 -2.94 50.67
C VAL A 907 37.66 -1.86 51.42
N VAL A 908 37.01 -1.17 52.34
CA VAL A 908 37.69 -0.31 53.32
C VAL A 908 38.44 -1.19 54.31
N THR A 909 39.74 -0.97 54.49
CA THR A 909 40.64 -1.88 55.23
C THR A 909 40.21 -2.10 56.68
N GLU A 910 39.63 -1.09 57.33
CA GLU A 910 39.24 -1.16 58.75
C GLU A 910 37.91 -1.90 58.98
N THR A 911 36.95 -1.78 58.06
CA THR A 911 35.59 -2.34 58.25
C THR A 911 35.33 -3.57 57.38
N LEU A 912 36.17 -3.82 56.37
CA LEU A 912 35.97 -4.80 55.30
C LEU A 912 34.63 -4.62 54.55
N GLU A 913 34.03 -3.43 54.66
CA GLU A 913 32.84 -3.07 53.92
C GLU A 913 33.20 -2.75 52.47
N ALA A 914 32.37 -3.25 51.55
CA ALA A 914 32.61 -3.13 50.13
C ALA A 914 32.41 -1.69 49.63
N ASP A 915 33.36 -1.22 48.83
CA ASP A 915 33.37 0.12 48.27
C ASP A 915 32.71 0.11 46.88
N GLY A 916 31.45 0.53 46.81
CA GLY A 916 30.70 0.79 45.57
C GLY A 916 29.42 -0.04 45.36
N GLU A 917 28.45 0.54 44.63
CA GLU A 917 27.13 -0.08 44.36
C GLU A 917 27.21 -1.45 43.68
N ARG A 918 28.29 -1.71 42.91
CA ARG A 918 28.52 -2.98 42.21
C ARG A 918 28.75 -4.17 43.14
N LEU A 919 29.08 -3.90 44.41
CA LEU A 919 29.30 -4.91 45.44
C LEU A 919 28.11 -5.01 46.43
N GLY A 920 26.94 -4.44 46.12
CA GLY A 920 25.77 -4.47 47.02
C GLY A 920 25.29 -5.88 47.43
N TRP A 921 25.71 -6.92 46.71
CA TRP A 921 25.45 -8.32 47.08
C TRP A 921 26.18 -8.76 48.37
N THR A 922 27.31 -8.13 48.73
CA THR A 922 28.04 -8.45 49.97
C THR A 922 27.25 -8.09 51.22
N GLN A 923 26.30 -7.15 51.10
CA GLN A 923 25.45 -6.71 52.20
C GLN A 923 24.17 -7.56 52.36
N ARG A 924 23.82 -8.43 51.40
CA ARG A 924 22.53 -9.16 51.40
C ARG A 924 22.33 -10.10 52.59
N LEU A 925 23.39 -10.77 53.03
CA LEU A 925 23.36 -11.63 54.22
C LEU A 925 23.82 -10.89 55.50
N GLY A 926 24.05 -9.58 55.43
CA GLY A 926 24.56 -8.75 56.52
C GLY A 926 26.10 -8.68 56.56
N SER A 927 26.62 -7.54 57.01
CA SER A 927 28.07 -7.24 57.04
C SER A 927 28.85 -8.22 57.91
N ALA A 928 28.29 -8.67 59.03
CA ALA A 928 28.95 -9.63 59.93
C ALA A 928 29.25 -10.99 59.23
N LYS A 929 28.31 -11.48 58.41
CA LYS A 929 28.48 -12.74 57.66
C LYS A 929 29.49 -12.60 56.54
N TRP A 930 29.49 -11.45 55.85
CA TRP A 930 30.51 -11.12 54.84
C TRP A 930 31.91 -11.07 55.45
N VAL A 931 32.07 -10.37 56.57
CA VAL A 931 33.35 -10.29 57.30
C VAL A 931 33.83 -11.68 57.71
N ALA A 932 32.95 -12.51 58.28
CA ALA A 932 33.28 -13.89 58.63
C ALA A 932 33.72 -14.72 57.41
N PHE A 933 33.01 -14.58 56.29
CA PHE A 933 33.34 -15.24 55.03
C PHE A 933 34.74 -14.88 54.52
N VAL A 934 35.07 -13.59 54.42
CA VAL A 934 36.36 -13.15 53.89
C VAL A 934 37.51 -13.44 54.85
N ASN A 935 37.28 -13.34 56.16
CA ASN A 935 38.25 -13.75 57.16
C ASN A 935 38.58 -15.24 57.03
N ARG A 936 37.59 -16.10 56.78
CA ARG A 936 37.86 -17.52 56.56
C ARG A 936 38.64 -17.77 55.28
N LEU A 937 38.29 -17.12 54.17
CA LEU A 937 39.05 -17.22 52.92
C LEU A 937 40.53 -16.86 53.10
N THR A 938 40.82 -15.81 53.88
CA THR A 938 42.19 -15.37 54.14
C THR A 938 42.91 -16.26 55.15
N GLN A 939 42.25 -16.73 56.20
CA GLN A 939 42.80 -17.68 57.18
C GLN A 939 43.17 -19.03 56.54
N CYS A 940 42.34 -19.52 55.61
CA CYS A 940 42.60 -20.76 54.88
C CYS A 940 43.62 -20.57 53.73
N GLY A 941 44.18 -19.37 53.55
CA GLY A 941 45.15 -19.08 52.49
C GLY A 941 44.57 -19.06 51.07
N LEU A 942 43.24 -19.09 50.92
CA LEU A 942 42.57 -19.09 49.62
C LEU A 942 42.54 -17.70 48.97
N ALA A 943 42.66 -16.65 49.78
CA ALA A 943 42.77 -15.27 49.33
C ALA A 943 43.75 -14.48 50.23
N ARG A 944 44.20 -13.33 49.75
CA ARG A 944 45.00 -12.36 50.55
C ARG A 944 44.56 -10.94 50.26
N TRP A 945 44.81 -10.05 51.21
CA TRP A 945 44.63 -8.62 51.03
C TRP A 945 45.84 -7.99 50.33
N GLU A 946 45.58 -7.10 49.38
CA GLU A 946 46.58 -6.27 48.73
C GLU A 946 46.17 -4.80 48.86
N ASP A 947 47.05 -3.97 49.42
CA ASP A 947 46.73 -2.56 49.66
C ASP A 947 46.71 -1.77 48.35
N ILE A 948 45.70 -0.89 48.22
CA ILE A 948 45.56 0.00 47.07
C ILE A 948 45.89 1.42 47.51
N VAL A 949 46.74 2.09 46.74
CA VAL A 949 47.01 3.52 46.93
C VAL A 949 45.81 4.31 46.37
N CYS A 950 44.97 4.84 47.25
CA CYS A 950 43.81 5.64 46.88
C CYS A 950 43.72 6.96 47.67
N LYS A 951 43.11 7.99 47.07
CA LYS A 951 42.76 9.23 47.79
C LYS A 951 41.49 8.98 48.61
N GLY A 952 41.61 8.87 49.94
CA GLY A 952 40.48 8.59 50.84
C GLY A 952 40.86 7.62 51.97
N PRO A 953 39.89 6.99 52.66
CA PRO A 953 40.16 5.94 53.63
C PRO A 953 40.97 4.81 52.98
N HIS A 954 41.82 4.14 53.77
CA HIS A 954 42.63 3.03 53.27
C HIS A 954 41.75 1.92 52.72
N LYS A 955 42.04 1.49 51.48
CA LYS A 955 41.31 0.43 50.79
C LYS A 955 42.26 -0.72 50.47
N SER A 956 41.75 -1.93 50.60
CA SER A 956 42.47 -3.15 50.23
C SER A 956 41.63 -3.93 49.23
N ARG A 957 42.31 -4.57 48.28
CA ARG A 957 41.74 -5.49 47.29
C ARG A 957 41.87 -6.92 47.78
N LEU A 958 40.80 -7.70 47.68
CA LEU A 958 40.89 -9.15 47.91
C LEU A 958 41.44 -9.82 46.65
N VAL A 959 42.58 -10.51 46.77
CA VAL A 959 43.21 -11.25 45.68
C VAL A 959 43.12 -12.74 45.97
N PHE A 960 42.45 -13.48 45.08
CA PHE A 960 42.32 -14.92 45.19
C PHE A 960 43.62 -15.63 44.79
N GLN A 961 44.11 -16.50 45.68
CA GLN A 961 45.20 -17.42 45.37
C GLN A 961 44.66 -18.70 44.71
N VAL A 962 43.40 -19.04 45.00
CA VAL A 962 42.66 -20.14 44.39
C VAL A 962 41.41 -19.56 43.71
N PRO A 963 41.15 -19.86 42.42
CA PRO A 963 39.97 -19.36 41.72
C PRO A 963 38.68 -19.71 42.48
N PRO A 964 37.71 -18.78 42.63
CA PRO A 964 36.45 -19.04 43.33
C PRO A 964 35.69 -20.27 42.82
N ALA A 965 35.80 -20.58 41.52
CA ALA A 965 35.19 -21.77 40.92
C ALA A 965 35.79 -23.08 41.45
N ASP A 966 37.09 -23.10 41.76
CA ASP A 966 37.76 -24.29 42.31
C ASP A 966 37.48 -24.45 43.81
N ILE A 967 37.27 -23.34 44.52
CA ILE A 967 36.74 -23.33 45.90
C ILE A 967 35.31 -23.89 45.88
N ALA A 968 34.45 -23.46 44.96
CA ALA A 968 33.06 -23.93 44.80
C ALA A 968 32.97 -25.44 44.55
N ARG A 969 33.90 -25.98 43.74
CA ARG A 969 34.00 -27.42 43.43
C ARG A 969 34.53 -28.27 44.60
N ARG A 970 34.95 -27.66 45.70
CA ARG A 970 35.46 -28.33 46.91
C ARG A 970 36.62 -29.28 46.61
N ILE A 971 37.56 -28.85 45.76
CA ILE A 971 38.68 -29.67 45.32
C ILE A 971 39.64 -29.94 46.49
N GLY A 972 39.53 -31.11 47.09
CA GLY A 972 40.30 -31.49 48.28
C GLY A 972 41.82 -31.62 48.09
N SER A 973 42.32 -31.60 46.85
CA SER A 973 43.76 -31.58 46.56
C SER A 973 44.40 -30.19 46.67
N ILE A 974 43.59 -29.12 46.78
CA ILE A 974 44.08 -27.75 46.94
C ILE A 974 44.15 -27.44 48.44
N ALA A 975 45.35 -27.08 48.92
CA ALA A 975 45.57 -26.73 50.32
C ALA A 975 44.64 -25.59 50.76
N GLY A 976 43.98 -25.76 51.91
CA GLY A 976 43.06 -24.77 52.48
C GLY A 976 41.59 -24.88 52.01
N VAL A 977 41.29 -25.56 50.89
CA VAL A 977 39.89 -25.71 50.43
C VAL A 977 39.11 -26.65 51.34
N ALA A 978 39.71 -27.76 51.77
CA ALA A 978 39.08 -28.68 52.73
C ALA A 978 38.82 -27.99 54.08
N ASP A 979 39.76 -27.17 54.55
CA ASP A 979 39.65 -26.45 55.83
C ASP A 979 38.61 -25.32 55.76
N PHE A 980 38.44 -24.69 54.58
CA PHE A 980 37.43 -23.66 54.35
C PHE A 980 35.99 -24.22 54.45
N TRP A 981 35.77 -25.43 53.93
CA TRP A 981 34.47 -26.10 53.93
C TRP A 981 34.22 -27.02 55.13
N GLY A 982 35.23 -27.28 55.97
CA GLY A 982 35.13 -28.14 57.14
C GLY A 982 34.24 -27.55 58.24
N ASP A 983 33.61 -28.43 59.04
CA ASP A 983 32.65 -28.06 60.08
C ASP A 983 33.28 -27.19 61.19
N HIS A 984 32.48 -26.22 61.65
CA HIS A 984 32.66 -25.45 62.87
C HIS A 984 31.93 -26.09 64.04
#